data_AF-V6JW39-F1
#
_entry.id   AF-V6JW39-F1
#
_cell.length_a   1.000
_cell.length_b   1.000
_cell.length_c   1.000
_cell.angle_alpha   90.00
_cell.angle_beta   90.00
_cell.angle_gamma   90.00
#
_symmetry.space_group_name_H-M   'P 1'
#
loop_
_entity.id
_entity.type
_entity.pdbx_description
1 polymer ?
#
loop_
_entity_poly.entity_id
_entity_poly.type
_entity_poly.pdbx_seq_one_letter_code
_entity_poly.pdbx_strand_id
1 'polypeptide(L)'
;MPARDLYLYRQEAPLPARPVVTRGLPQDVVGFTGRRRELERLLAAAGPGRVVNIHTVDGMPGVGKTALVTRAAHLLAEHFPDGQFFYDLHAHTPDLPTAQPVDVLAVLLTGLGIAPRHLPRSLEGRSHLWRDQLTGKRVLLVLDDAAGHAQIQPLVPASPGCLTLVTSRRRLIALDGADPVSLAPLTPDEAAELFTSRSRRAPTDSSEQDAVAETVCLCGYLPLAIVLLAGRLRHKDPATWSLARFAAEFAEAQDRLGELDDGDNRAVYTAFTLSYRDLPADQQRLFRRIGLHPGPDIDAYAAAALDDAPLAATRRRLEALYTAHLLDETAPGRYQSHDLLRAYARTLTTEHDTPDNRAQAIDRLLEYYQHTAQSADQHLARTSRPGSPPAERQATAPDLPDRAAALAWLRTERDNLLACIDTATHQQAPRAVHLTAAIAAFLLQDGPWPQAATLHQRAAATAHHNNDQLGEATALHDLGRVRYLAADYEQATRLQERALALYEGLGNRLGQANALNELGRVRYMAGDYVQATPLQERALALYEELGNRLGQANALNDLGRVRYLTGDYQLVQPPSGAGLGPVRGARIPARAGPRPPRSGPRAIRGWRLRASDPPSGAGPGPVRRARIPARAGPCPPRSGPCAVRDR
;
A
#
# COMPACT_ATOMS: atom_id res chain seq x y z
N MET A 1 1.88 53.73 -81.49
CA MET A 1 0.96 54.20 -80.43
C MET A 1 0.19 53.00 -79.90
N PRO A 2 0.43 52.55 -78.65
CA PRO A 2 -0.31 51.47 -78.03
C PRO A 2 -1.48 51.99 -77.18
N ALA A 3 -2.41 51.08 -76.90
CA ALA A 3 -3.63 51.28 -76.12
C ALA A 3 -3.34 51.84 -74.71
N ARG A 4 -4.10 52.88 -74.34
CA ARG A 4 -4.09 53.49 -73.01
C ARG A 4 -4.80 52.59 -72.01
N ASP A 5 -4.05 52.25 -70.97
CA ASP A 5 -4.42 52.07 -69.56
C ASP A 5 -5.90 52.14 -69.18
N LEU A 6 -6.40 51.00 -68.68
CA LEU A 6 -7.51 50.93 -67.73
C LEU A 6 -7.21 49.80 -66.74
N TYR A 7 -6.15 49.98 -65.94
CA TYR A 7 -6.01 49.26 -64.67
C TYR A 7 -7.03 49.81 -63.68
N LEU A 8 -8.26 49.30 -63.77
CA LEU A 8 -9.22 49.41 -62.68
C LEU A 8 -8.65 48.66 -61.48
N TYR A 9 -8.21 49.40 -60.47
CA TYR A 9 -8.06 48.91 -59.11
C TYR A 9 -9.41 48.31 -58.69
N ARG A 10 -9.57 47.01 -58.89
CA ARG A 10 -10.64 46.25 -58.26
C ARG A 10 -10.29 46.27 -56.78
N GLN A 11 -10.94 47.16 -56.01
CA GLN A 11 -10.97 47.07 -54.56
C GLN A 11 -11.27 45.60 -54.24
N GLU A 12 -10.31 44.89 -53.67
CA GLU A 12 -10.57 43.58 -53.09
C GLU A 12 -11.68 43.81 -52.08
N ALA A 13 -12.87 43.30 -52.39
CA ALA A 13 -13.97 43.30 -51.44
C ALA A 13 -13.43 42.71 -50.13
N PRO A 14 -13.66 43.35 -48.97
CA PRO A 14 -13.14 42.85 -47.71
C PRO A 14 -13.58 41.40 -47.58
N LEU A 15 -12.60 40.49 -47.50
CA LEU A 15 -12.85 39.07 -47.26
C LEU A 15 -13.85 38.98 -46.10
N PRO A 16 -14.91 38.16 -46.22
CA PRO A 16 -15.90 38.05 -45.16
C PRO A 16 -15.20 37.78 -43.83
N ALA A 17 -15.51 38.60 -42.82
CA ALA A 17 -14.92 38.48 -41.50
C ALA A 17 -15.11 37.04 -41.01
N ARG A 18 -14.01 36.39 -40.60
CA ARG A 18 -14.09 35.01 -40.11
C ARG A 18 -15.00 34.98 -38.88
N PRO A 19 -15.90 33.99 -38.77
CA PRO A 19 -16.73 33.83 -37.58
C PRO A 19 -15.82 33.59 -36.37
N VAL A 20 -16.02 34.38 -35.32
CA VAL A 20 -15.28 34.25 -34.07
C VAL A 20 -15.89 33.10 -33.26
N VAL A 21 -15.08 32.12 -32.87
CA VAL A 21 -15.52 31.00 -32.05
C VAL A 21 -15.04 31.25 -30.63
N THR A 22 -15.90 31.82 -29.79
CA THR A 22 -15.59 32.12 -28.38
C THR A 22 -16.25 31.15 -27.40
N ARG A 23 -17.06 30.20 -27.88
CA ARG A 23 -17.73 29.17 -27.05
C ARG A 23 -17.44 27.79 -27.62
N GLY A 24 -16.38 27.17 -27.14
CA GLY A 24 -15.88 25.87 -27.61
C GLY A 24 -15.96 24.75 -26.59
N LEU A 25 -16.77 24.88 -25.52
CA LEU A 25 -16.88 23.83 -24.50
C LEU A 25 -17.55 22.56 -25.08
N PRO A 26 -17.05 21.36 -24.74
CA PRO A 26 -17.68 20.10 -25.12
C PRO A 26 -19.02 19.91 -24.39
N GLN A 27 -19.77 18.86 -24.76
CA GLN A 27 -21.03 18.52 -24.11
C GLN A 27 -20.84 18.32 -22.58
N ASP A 28 -21.76 18.86 -21.78
CA ASP A 28 -21.73 18.70 -20.33
C ASP A 28 -21.92 17.23 -19.90
N VAL A 29 -21.35 16.88 -18.75
CA VAL A 29 -21.38 15.54 -18.18
C VAL A 29 -22.70 15.33 -17.43
N VAL A 30 -23.68 14.75 -18.12
CA VAL A 30 -24.97 14.40 -17.52
C VAL A 30 -24.77 13.25 -16.52
N GLY A 31 -25.24 13.43 -15.28
CA GLY A 31 -25.10 12.44 -14.20
C GLY A 31 -23.69 12.38 -13.61
N PHE A 32 -23.12 13.54 -13.28
CA PHE A 32 -21.87 13.67 -12.54
C PHE A 32 -22.09 13.30 -11.06
N THR A 33 -21.33 12.32 -10.55
CA THR A 33 -21.49 11.77 -9.20
C THR A 33 -20.22 12.00 -8.38
N GLY A 34 -20.38 12.37 -7.11
CA GLY A 34 -19.28 12.63 -6.18
C GLY A 34 -18.47 13.90 -6.47
N ARG A 35 -17.27 13.99 -5.88
CA ARG A 35 -16.27 15.06 -6.13
C ARG A 35 -16.71 16.48 -5.79
N ARG A 36 -17.62 16.62 -4.83
CA ARG A 36 -18.16 17.92 -4.44
C ARG A 36 -17.06 18.87 -3.96
N ARG A 37 -16.11 18.37 -3.16
CA ARG A 37 -15.03 19.17 -2.57
C ARG A 37 -14.07 19.69 -3.65
N GLU A 38 -13.67 18.81 -4.56
CA GLU A 38 -12.77 19.14 -5.67
C GLU A 38 -13.45 20.13 -6.64
N LEU A 39 -14.73 19.92 -6.93
CA LEU A 39 -15.51 20.85 -7.73
C LEU A 39 -15.65 22.22 -7.05
N GLU A 40 -16.03 22.27 -5.77
CA GLU A 40 -16.11 23.52 -5.00
C GLU A 40 -14.78 24.28 -4.98
N ARG A 41 -13.64 23.58 -4.88
CA ARG A 41 -12.31 24.20 -4.96
C ARG A 41 -12.04 24.83 -6.32
N LEU A 42 -12.40 24.14 -7.41
CA LEU A 42 -12.29 24.70 -8.77
C LEU A 42 -13.24 25.88 -8.99
N LEU A 43 -14.45 25.85 -8.41
CA LEU A 43 -15.41 26.94 -8.52
C LEU A 43 -14.98 28.18 -7.70
N ALA A 44 -14.36 27.96 -6.54
CA ALA A 44 -13.82 29.03 -5.71
C ALA A 44 -12.73 29.86 -6.44
N ALA A 45 -12.04 29.26 -7.41
CA ALA A 45 -11.10 29.95 -8.29
C ALA A 45 -11.71 31.13 -9.05
N ALA A 46 -13.03 31.13 -9.25
CA ALA A 46 -13.74 32.20 -9.93
C ALA A 46 -14.23 33.34 -9.02
N GLY A 47 -14.05 33.25 -7.70
CA GLY A 47 -14.53 34.25 -6.73
C GLY A 47 -13.77 35.60 -6.74
N PRO A 48 -14.30 36.65 -6.09
CA PRO A 48 -13.63 37.95 -5.96
C PRO A 48 -12.37 37.85 -5.08
N GLY A 49 -11.26 38.48 -5.51
CA GLY A 49 -9.96 38.44 -4.80
C GLY A 49 -8.99 37.35 -5.26
N ARG A 50 -9.10 36.88 -6.52
CA ARG A 50 -8.29 35.80 -7.10
C ARG A 50 -6.78 36.04 -6.95
N VAL A 51 -6.08 35.06 -6.37
CA VAL A 51 -4.61 35.02 -6.26
C VAL A 51 -4.02 33.99 -7.26
N VAL A 52 -4.82 33.00 -7.67
CA VAL A 52 -4.39 31.88 -8.54
C VAL A 52 -5.25 31.84 -9.79
N ASN A 53 -4.60 31.75 -10.96
CA ASN A 53 -5.25 31.73 -12.27
C ASN A 53 -5.07 30.41 -13.03
N ILE A 54 -4.36 29.44 -12.44
CA ILE A 54 -4.03 28.16 -13.05
C ILE A 54 -4.35 27.05 -12.05
N HIS A 55 -5.25 26.15 -12.41
CA HIS A 55 -5.53 24.94 -11.64
C HIS A 55 -5.16 23.71 -12.46
N THR A 56 -4.37 22.82 -11.87
CA THR A 56 -3.99 21.55 -12.51
C THR A 56 -4.72 20.41 -11.83
N VAL A 57 -5.41 19.60 -12.61
CA VAL A 57 -6.14 18.41 -12.15
C VAL A 57 -5.37 17.18 -12.61
N ASP A 58 -4.73 16.51 -11.66
CA ASP A 58 -3.92 15.31 -11.90
C ASP A 58 -4.57 14.07 -11.27
N GLY A 59 -4.09 12.88 -11.65
CA GLY A 59 -4.66 11.61 -11.18
C GLY A 59 -4.48 10.47 -12.17
N MET A 60 -4.73 9.25 -11.69
CA MET A 60 -4.61 8.01 -12.47
C MET A 60 -5.50 8.01 -13.73
N PRO A 61 -5.14 7.29 -14.81
CA PRO A 61 -6.03 7.10 -15.96
C PRO A 61 -7.40 6.56 -15.53
N GLY A 62 -8.48 7.11 -16.11
CA GLY A 62 -9.86 6.69 -15.80
C GLY A 62 -10.47 7.25 -14.50
N VAL A 63 -9.75 8.09 -13.74
CA VAL A 63 -10.24 8.68 -12.48
C VAL A 63 -11.31 9.78 -12.65
N GLY A 64 -11.53 10.24 -13.89
CA GLY A 64 -12.57 11.24 -14.21
C GLY A 64 -12.10 12.70 -14.29
N LYS A 65 -10.80 12.95 -14.54
CA LYS A 65 -10.23 14.31 -14.66
C LYS A 65 -10.97 15.20 -15.68
N THR A 66 -11.09 14.71 -16.93
CA THR A 66 -11.78 15.41 -18.02
C THR A 66 -13.23 15.70 -17.66
N ALA A 67 -13.92 14.75 -17.00
CA ALA A 67 -15.29 14.92 -16.57
C ALA A 67 -15.45 16.02 -15.51
N LEU A 68 -14.56 16.05 -14.50
CA LEU A 68 -14.56 17.09 -13.46
C LEU A 68 -14.33 18.48 -14.06
N VAL A 69 -13.31 18.63 -14.91
CA VAL A 69 -12.96 19.93 -15.50
C VAL A 69 -14.02 20.39 -16.48
N THR A 70 -14.62 19.49 -17.26
CA THR A 70 -15.73 19.83 -18.16
C THR A 70 -16.93 20.33 -17.36
N ARG A 71 -17.29 19.63 -16.28
CA ARG A 71 -18.39 20.04 -15.38
C ARG A 71 -18.11 21.39 -14.72
N ALA A 72 -16.88 21.60 -14.23
CA ALA A 72 -16.46 22.88 -13.66
C ALA A 72 -16.54 24.00 -14.70
N ALA A 73 -16.10 23.75 -15.93
CA ALA A 73 -16.12 24.73 -17.02
C ALA A 73 -17.54 25.22 -17.35
N HIS A 74 -18.51 24.30 -17.40
CA HIS A 74 -19.92 24.65 -17.61
C HIS A 74 -20.48 25.51 -16.47
N LEU A 75 -20.17 25.18 -15.22
CA LEU A 75 -20.61 25.97 -14.05
C LEU A 75 -19.92 27.34 -13.96
N LEU A 76 -18.71 27.46 -14.51
CA LEU A 76 -17.94 28.71 -14.54
C LEU A 76 -18.25 29.59 -15.76
N ALA A 77 -18.85 29.03 -16.81
CA ALA A 77 -19.03 29.67 -18.11
C ALA A 77 -19.56 31.11 -18.04
N GLU A 78 -20.57 31.36 -17.20
CA GLU A 78 -21.19 32.69 -17.04
C GLU A 78 -20.24 33.76 -16.47
N HIS A 79 -19.21 33.36 -15.71
CA HIS A 79 -18.23 34.25 -15.13
C HIS A 79 -17.16 34.71 -16.15
N PHE A 80 -17.07 34.05 -17.31
CA PHE A 80 -16.08 34.29 -18.36
C PHE A 80 -16.77 34.52 -19.72
N PRO A 81 -17.44 35.69 -19.90
CA PRO A 81 -18.23 35.96 -21.10
C PRO A 81 -17.39 36.23 -22.35
N ASP A 82 -16.12 36.62 -22.21
CA ASP A 82 -15.28 37.03 -23.33
C ASP A 82 -14.67 35.84 -24.09
N GLY A 83 -14.69 34.64 -23.50
CA GLY A 83 -14.26 33.42 -24.17
C GLY A 83 -14.22 32.19 -23.28
N GLN A 84 -14.59 31.05 -23.84
CA GLN A 84 -14.59 29.72 -23.21
C GLN A 84 -13.98 28.74 -24.21
N PHE A 85 -12.71 28.40 -24.00
CA PHE A 85 -11.95 27.54 -24.91
C PHE A 85 -11.66 26.21 -24.25
N PHE A 86 -11.91 25.12 -24.98
CA PHE A 86 -11.50 23.78 -24.63
C PHE A 86 -10.58 23.25 -25.71
N TYR A 87 -9.44 22.69 -25.31
CA TYR A 87 -8.50 22.09 -26.23
C TYR A 87 -7.93 20.79 -25.66
N ASP A 88 -8.03 19.71 -26.43
CA ASP A 88 -7.41 18.43 -26.12
C ASP A 88 -5.95 18.44 -26.64
N LEU A 89 -4.99 18.25 -25.74
CA LEU A 89 -3.57 18.28 -26.03
C LEU A 89 -3.02 16.93 -26.51
N HIS A 90 -3.84 15.88 -26.50
CA HIS A 90 -3.55 14.55 -27.04
C HIS A 90 -2.23 13.96 -26.54
N ALA A 91 -1.84 14.19 -25.28
CA ALA A 91 -0.62 13.60 -24.73
C ALA A 91 -0.70 12.06 -24.70
N HIS A 92 -1.89 11.53 -24.45
CA HIS A 92 -2.17 10.12 -24.25
C HIS A 92 -3.43 9.72 -25.04
N THR A 93 -3.49 10.13 -26.31
CA THR A 93 -4.53 9.73 -27.26
C THR A 93 -3.92 8.79 -28.31
N PRO A 94 -4.52 7.60 -28.56
CA PRO A 94 -3.99 6.66 -29.55
C PRO A 94 -3.84 7.31 -30.93
N ASP A 95 -2.73 6.98 -31.61
CA ASP A 95 -2.48 7.30 -33.02
C ASP A 95 -2.45 8.80 -33.39
N LEU A 96 -2.50 9.70 -32.40
CA LEU A 96 -2.38 11.14 -32.58
C LEU A 96 -1.08 11.65 -31.95
N PRO A 97 -0.30 12.49 -32.67
CA PRO A 97 0.87 13.12 -32.07
C PRO A 97 0.42 14.16 -31.02
N THR A 98 1.18 14.26 -29.93
CA THR A 98 0.97 15.28 -28.90
C THR A 98 0.96 16.68 -29.51
N ALA A 99 -0.05 17.47 -29.16
CA ALA A 99 -0.27 18.79 -29.72
C ALA A 99 0.90 19.74 -29.38
N GLN A 100 1.53 20.32 -30.40
CA GLN A 100 2.61 21.28 -30.21
C GLN A 100 2.02 22.64 -29.80
N PRO A 101 2.57 23.34 -28.78
CA PRO A 101 2.01 24.61 -28.30
C PRO A 101 1.85 25.67 -29.39
N VAL A 102 2.74 25.65 -30.39
CA VAL A 102 2.70 26.56 -31.53
C VAL A 102 1.42 26.38 -32.36
N ASP A 103 0.95 25.15 -32.53
CA ASP A 103 -0.25 24.80 -33.31
C ASP A 103 -1.51 25.08 -32.51
N VAL A 104 -1.49 24.78 -31.20
CA VAL A 104 -2.59 25.14 -30.28
C VAL A 104 -2.84 26.64 -30.30
N LEU A 105 -1.78 27.46 -30.18
CA LEU A 105 -1.90 28.92 -30.26
C LEU A 105 -2.39 29.39 -31.63
N ALA A 106 -2.05 28.70 -32.72
CA ALA A 106 -2.57 29.03 -34.04
C ALA A 106 -4.10 28.88 -34.07
N VAL A 107 -4.62 27.77 -33.53
CA VAL A 107 -6.06 27.51 -33.46
C VAL A 107 -6.75 28.54 -32.57
N LEU A 108 -6.21 28.80 -31.37
CA LEU A 108 -6.79 29.77 -30.43
C LEU A 108 -6.81 31.19 -31.00
N LEU A 109 -5.70 31.67 -31.55
CA LEU A 109 -5.60 33.00 -32.16
C LEU A 109 -6.48 33.13 -33.40
N THR A 110 -6.57 32.07 -34.22
CA THR A 110 -7.46 32.06 -35.38
C THR A 110 -8.93 32.08 -34.95
N GLY A 111 -9.28 31.38 -33.86
CA GLY A 111 -10.62 31.39 -33.27
C GLY A 111 -11.04 32.78 -32.76
N LEU A 112 -10.08 33.60 -32.33
CA LEU A 112 -10.27 35.02 -31.99
C LEU A 112 -10.35 35.95 -33.23
N GLY A 113 -10.30 35.41 -34.45
CA GLY A 113 -10.41 36.16 -35.69
C GLY A 113 -9.09 36.63 -36.30
N ILE A 114 -7.93 36.26 -35.73
CA ILE A 114 -6.63 36.60 -36.31
C ILE A 114 -6.40 35.77 -37.59
N ALA A 115 -6.17 36.46 -38.71
CA ALA A 115 -5.90 35.78 -39.98
C ALA A 115 -4.57 34.99 -39.91
N PRO A 116 -4.49 33.75 -40.44
CA PRO A 116 -3.27 32.93 -40.39
C PRO A 116 -2.00 33.61 -40.92
N ARG A 117 -2.15 34.51 -41.90
CA ARG A 117 -1.05 35.32 -42.46
C ARG A 117 -0.42 36.31 -41.47
N HIS A 118 -1.13 36.69 -40.42
CA HIS A 118 -0.65 37.61 -39.39
C HIS A 118 -0.09 36.86 -38.16
N LEU A 119 -0.12 35.52 -38.16
CA LEU A 119 0.43 34.74 -37.05
C LEU A 119 1.96 34.76 -37.11
N PRO A 120 2.65 35.14 -36.01
CA PRO A 120 4.09 34.98 -35.88
C PRO A 120 4.52 33.53 -36.14
N ARG A 121 5.72 33.33 -36.70
CA ARG A 121 6.25 31.99 -36.98
C ARG A 121 6.81 31.30 -35.72
N SER A 122 7.34 32.08 -34.79
CA SER A 122 7.90 31.59 -33.53
C SER A 122 6.82 31.31 -32.49
N LEU A 123 7.04 30.30 -31.65
CA LEU A 123 6.23 30.03 -30.46
C LEU A 123 6.14 31.25 -29.55
N GLU A 124 7.27 31.86 -29.22
CA GLU A 124 7.34 33.06 -28.36
C GLU A 124 6.47 34.20 -28.89
N GLY A 125 6.61 34.53 -30.18
CA GLY A 125 5.77 35.54 -30.82
C GLY A 125 4.27 35.23 -30.77
N ARG A 126 3.86 33.96 -30.94
CA ARG A 126 2.44 33.57 -30.79
C ARG A 126 1.98 33.66 -29.34
N SER A 127 2.82 33.30 -28.37
CA SER A 127 2.52 33.44 -26.94
C SER A 127 2.37 34.90 -26.53
N HIS A 128 3.22 35.81 -27.03
CA HIS A 128 3.10 37.24 -26.80
C HIS A 128 1.81 37.80 -27.39
N LEU A 129 1.50 37.45 -28.65
CA LEU A 129 0.25 37.87 -29.29
C LEU A 129 -0.98 37.33 -28.55
N TRP A 130 -0.94 36.08 -28.08
CA TRP A 130 -2.01 35.49 -27.28
C TRP A 130 -2.26 36.25 -25.98
N ARG A 131 -1.19 36.57 -25.23
CA ARG A 131 -1.31 37.34 -23.98
C ARG A 131 -1.83 38.75 -24.25
N ASP A 132 -1.33 39.42 -25.28
CA ASP A 132 -1.79 40.74 -25.70
C ASP A 132 -3.30 40.74 -26.00
N GLN A 133 -3.78 39.78 -26.81
CA GLN A 133 -5.19 39.65 -27.17
C GLN A 133 -6.13 39.34 -26.00
N LEU A 134 -5.60 38.85 -24.88
CA LEU A 134 -6.36 38.53 -23.67
C LEU A 134 -6.29 39.62 -22.58
N THR A 135 -5.55 40.70 -22.83
CA THR A 135 -5.45 41.83 -21.90
C THR A 135 -6.84 42.42 -21.62
N GLY A 136 -7.21 42.50 -20.35
CA GLY A 136 -8.50 43.05 -19.91
C GLY A 136 -9.73 42.16 -20.17
N LYS A 137 -9.55 40.96 -20.73
CA LYS A 137 -10.64 40.01 -20.99
C LYS A 137 -10.80 38.98 -19.87
N ARG A 138 -12.02 38.45 -19.74
CA ARG A 138 -12.36 37.32 -18.87
C ARG A 138 -12.58 36.07 -19.70
N VAL A 139 -11.53 35.26 -19.78
CA VAL A 139 -11.51 34.02 -20.58
C VAL A 139 -11.27 32.81 -19.70
N LEU A 140 -12.04 31.75 -19.94
CA LEU A 140 -11.81 30.41 -19.42
C LEU A 140 -11.08 29.58 -20.48
N LEU A 141 -9.92 29.03 -20.11
CA LEU A 141 -9.15 28.12 -20.94
C LEU A 141 -9.09 26.75 -20.27
N VAL A 142 -9.52 25.71 -20.97
CA VAL A 142 -9.40 24.32 -20.55
C VAL A 142 -8.41 23.61 -21.47
N LEU A 143 -7.35 23.07 -20.89
CA LEU A 143 -6.32 22.28 -21.57
C LEU A 143 -6.40 20.84 -21.05
N ASP A 144 -7.02 19.95 -21.83
CA ASP A 144 -7.21 18.55 -21.45
C ASP A 144 -6.03 17.70 -21.92
N ASP A 145 -5.67 16.69 -21.13
CA ASP A 145 -4.65 15.68 -21.41
C ASP A 145 -3.25 16.25 -21.73
N ALA A 146 -2.71 17.04 -20.81
CA ALA A 146 -1.38 17.64 -20.93
C ALA A 146 -0.23 16.67 -20.65
N ALA A 147 0.84 16.75 -21.44
CA ALA A 147 2.05 15.93 -21.29
C ALA A 147 3.02 16.46 -20.21
N GLY A 148 3.07 17.79 -20.01
CA GLY A 148 4.02 18.41 -19.09
C GLY A 148 4.01 19.94 -19.10
N HIS A 149 4.77 20.54 -18.18
CA HIS A 149 4.82 22.00 -17.98
C HIS A 149 5.25 22.78 -19.23
N ALA A 150 6.23 22.28 -20.00
CA ALA A 150 6.74 22.93 -21.20
C ALA A 150 5.68 23.10 -22.30
N GLN A 151 4.67 22.22 -22.34
CA GLN A 151 3.54 22.33 -23.25
C GLN A 151 2.54 23.40 -22.79
N ILE A 152 2.35 23.53 -21.47
CA ILE A 152 1.36 24.41 -20.87
C ILE A 152 1.84 25.86 -20.80
N GLN A 153 3.06 26.10 -20.33
CA GLN A 153 3.59 27.43 -20.02
C GLN A 153 3.45 28.47 -21.16
N PRO A 154 3.65 28.12 -22.45
CA PRO A 154 3.45 29.05 -23.55
C PRO A 154 1.98 29.41 -23.82
N LEU A 155 1.03 28.59 -23.36
CA LEU A 155 -0.42 28.72 -23.58
C LEU A 155 -1.11 29.54 -22.49
N VAL A 156 -0.47 29.67 -21.32
CA VAL A 156 -1.05 30.34 -20.15
C VAL A 156 -1.25 31.84 -20.41
N PRO A 157 -2.48 32.37 -20.22
CA PRO A 157 -2.75 33.81 -20.22
C PRO A 157 -2.08 34.53 -19.05
N ALA A 158 -1.63 35.77 -19.26
CA ALA A 158 -1.04 36.61 -18.19
C ALA A 158 -2.05 37.54 -17.49
N SER A 159 -3.33 37.53 -17.91
CA SER A 159 -4.36 38.45 -17.41
C SER A 159 -5.06 37.89 -16.16
N PRO A 160 -5.28 38.70 -15.09
CA PRO A 160 -5.97 38.28 -13.88
C PRO A 160 -7.47 37.96 -14.10
N GLY A 161 -8.03 38.38 -15.24
CA GLY A 161 -9.38 38.02 -15.66
C GLY A 161 -9.50 36.59 -16.20
N CYS A 162 -8.39 35.93 -16.52
CA CYS A 162 -8.37 34.62 -17.14
C CYS A 162 -8.21 33.49 -16.12
N LEU A 163 -8.85 32.36 -16.38
CA LEU A 163 -8.70 31.13 -15.61
C LEU A 163 -8.28 29.99 -16.54
N THR A 164 -7.22 29.27 -16.17
CA THR A 164 -6.75 28.09 -16.91
C THR A 164 -6.95 26.85 -16.07
N LEU A 165 -7.73 25.89 -16.58
CA LEU A 165 -7.90 24.56 -16.02
C LEU A 165 -7.11 23.58 -16.89
N VAL A 166 -6.22 22.81 -16.28
CA VAL A 166 -5.38 21.84 -16.99
C VAL A 166 -5.66 20.46 -16.44
N THR A 167 -5.89 19.45 -17.27
CA THR A 167 -5.84 18.05 -16.82
C THR A 167 -4.53 17.40 -17.26
N SER A 168 -3.99 16.53 -16.42
CA SER A 168 -2.83 15.71 -16.78
C SER A 168 -2.88 14.36 -16.10
N ARG A 169 -2.24 13.36 -16.69
CA ARG A 169 -1.99 12.07 -16.04
C ARG A 169 -0.71 12.07 -15.20
N ARG A 170 -0.01 13.21 -15.13
CA ARG A 170 1.21 13.39 -14.35
C ARG A 170 1.03 14.56 -13.40
N ARG A 171 1.73 14.52 -12.27
CA ARG A 171 1.83 15.67 -11.36
C ARG A 171 2.69 16.77 -12.00
N LEU A 172 2.11 17.95 -12.24
CA LEU A 172 2.77 19.08 -12.90
C LEU A 172 3.53 19.97 -11.89
N ILE A 173 4.51 19.39 -11.21
CA ILE A 173 5.22 20.02 -10.07
C ILE A 173 5.96 21.33 -10.44
N ALA A 174 6.39 21.46 -11.70
CA ALA A 174 7.22 22.58 -12.16
C ALA A 174 6.45 23.75 -12.79
N LEU A 175 5.11 23.81 -12.65
CA LEU A 175 4.30 24.88 -13.22
C LEU A 175 4.09 26.01 -12.19
N ASP A 176 4.77 27.14 -12.40
CA ASP A 176 4.71 28.30 -11.50
C ASP A 176 3.29 28.86 -11.38
N GLY A 177 2.86 29.13 -10.13
CA GLY A 177 1.56 29.74 -9.84
C GLY A 177 0.35 28.84 -10.08
N ALA A 178 0.56 27.53 -10.25
CA ALA A 178 -0.52 26.55 -10.36
C ALA A 178 -0.96 26.00 -8.98
N ASP A 179 -2.26 25.87 -8.77
CA ASP A 179 -2.83 25.16 -7.61
C ASP A 179 -3.26 23.73 -8.01
N PRO A 180 -2.56 22.69 -7.52
CA PRO A 180 -2.85 21.32 -7.89
C PRO A 180 -4.05 20.74 -7.13
N VAL A 181 -4.88 20.01 -7.87
CA VAL A 181 -6.02 19.23 -7.40
C VAL A 181 -5.83 17.79 -7.85
N SER A 182 -5.22 16.97 -6.99
CA SER A 182 -4.98 15.56 -7.25
C SER A 182 -6.24 14.73 -6.98
N LEU A 183 -6.70 13.95 -7.95
CA LEU A 183 -7.87 13.10 -7.83
C LEU A 183 -7.48 11.68 -7.40
N ALA A 184 -7.90 11.28 -6.20
CA ALA A 184 -7.92 9.88 -5.76
C ALA A 184 -9.07 9.10 -6.46
N PRO A 185 -9.20 7.77 -6.39
CA PRO A 185 -10.43 7.05 -6.74
C PRO A 185 -11.67 7.54 -5.95
N LEU A 186 -12.89 7.12 -6.36
CA LEU A 186 -14.11 7.54 -5.64
C LEU A 186 -14.17 6.90 -4.25
N THR A 187 -14.91 7.54 -3.33
CA THR A 187 -15.27 6.88 -2.08
C THR A 187 -16.21 5.69 -2.34
N PRO A 188 -16.27 4.68 -1.44
CA PRO A 188 -17.16 3.54 -1.63
C PRO A 188 -18.63 3.92 -1.88
N ASP A 189 -19.13 4.94 -1.18
CA ASP A 189 -20.51 5.41 -1.32
C ASP A 189 -20.74 6.10 -2.68
N GLU A 190 -19.83 7.00 -3.10
CA GLU A 190 -19.90 7.66 -4.41
C GLU A 190 -19.77 6.65 -5.56
N ALA A 191 -18.92 5.63 -5.39
CA ALA A 191 -18.73 4.57 -6.37
C ALA A 191 -19.99 3.71 -6.53
N ALA A 192 -20.64 3.34 -5.42
CA ALA A 192 -21.91 2.61 -5.43
C ALA A 192 -23.04 3.44 -6.06
N GLU A 193 -23.10 4.74 -5.77
CA GLU A 193 -24.05 5.67 -6.39
C GLU A 193 -23.83 5.78 -7.92
N LEU A 194 -22.57 5.87 -8.35
CA LEU A 194 -22.23 5.89 -9.77
C LEU A 194 -22.65 4.57 -10.46
N PHE A 195 -22.40 3.42 -9.83
CA PHE A 195 -22.75 2.12 -10.40
C PHE A 195 -24.27 1.94 -10.55
N THR A 196 -25.04 2.27 -9.52
CA THR A 196 -26.51 2.12 -9.52
C THR A 196 -27.17 3.09 -10.49
N SER A 197 -26.71 4.34 -10.54
CA SER A 197 -27.23 5.34 -11.48
C SER A 197 -26.95 4.98 -12.95
N ARG A 198 -25.76 4.46 -13.26
CA ARG A 198 -25.37 4.09 -14.63
C ARG A 198 -25.99 2.78 -15.10
N SER A 199 -26.12 1.80 -14.22
CA SER A 199 -26.81 0.53 -14.53
C SER A 199 -28.33 0.71 -14.62
N ARG A 200 -28.88 1.79 -14.03
CA ARG A 200 -30.32 2.03 -13.82
C ARG A 200 -30.97 0.92 -12.98
N ARG A 201 -30.22 0.40 -12.01
CA ARG A 201 -30.65 -0.67 -11.09
C ARG A 201 -30.28 -0.28 -9.67
N ALA A 202 -31.28 -0.26 -8.79
CA ALA A 202 -31.06 -0.01 -7.37
C ALA A 202 -31.11 -1.34 -6.60
N PRO A 203 -30.25 -1.55 -5.61
CA PRO A 203 -30.29 -2.75 -4.78
C PRO A 203 -31.59 -2.78 -3.97
N THR A 204 -32.24 -3.94 -3.95
CA THR A 204 -33.54 -4.14 -3.29
C THR A 204 -33.42 -4.63 -1.85
N ASP A 205 -32.31 -5.29 -1.51
CA ASP A 205 -32.03 -5.82 -0.18
C ASP A 205 -30.55 -5.62 0.22
N SER A 206 -30.18 -6.07 1.44
CA SER A 206 -28.81 -5.96 1.95
C SER A 206 -27.80 -6.82 1.18
N SER A 207 -28.23 -7.96 0.62
CA SER A 207 -27.33 -8.81 -0.16
C SER A 207 -26.95 -8.15 -1.48
N GLU A 208 -27.89 -7.46 -2.14
CA GLU A 208 -27.60 -6.69 -3.34
C GLU A 208 -26.78 -5.43 -3.03
N GLN A 209 -26.93 -4.84 -1.85
CA GLN A 209 -26.05 -3.76 -1.40
C GLN A 209 -24.61 -4.24 -1.22
N ASP A 210 -24.42 -5.39 -0.55
CA ASP A 210 -23.10 -6.00 -0.39
C ASP A 210 -22.50 -6.38 -1.75
N ALA A 211 -23.30 -6.91 -2.68
CA ALA A 211 -22.87 -7.22 -4.04
C ALA A 211 -22.42 -5.98 -4.83
N VAL A 212 -23.13 -4.86 -4.72
CA VAL A 212 -22.70 -3.59 -5.33
C VAL A 212 -21.40 -3.11 -4.69
N ALA A 213 -21.30 -3.14 -3.36
CA ALA A 213 -20.11 -2.73 -2.63
C ALA A 213 -18.88 -3.56 -3.02
N GLU A 214 -19.04 -4.88 -3.15
CA GLU A 214 -18.01 -5.79 -3.62
C GLU A 214 -17.62 -5.48 -5.08
N THR A 215 -18.60 -5.30 -5.97
CA THR A 215 -18.36 -4.99 -7.39
C THR A 215 -17.54 -3.71 -7.57
N VAL A 216 -17.91 -2.63 -6.87
CA VAL A 216 -17.18 -1.35 -6.99
C VAL A 216 -15.81 -1.40 -6.30
N CYS A 217 -15.66 -2.21 -5.24
CA CYS A 217 -14.37 -2.51 -4.62
C CYS A 217 -13.44 -3.22 -5.60
N LEU A 218 -13.93 -4.24 -6.32
CA LEU A 218 -13.19 -4.97 -7.34
C LEU A 218 -12.80 -4.08 -8.54
N CYS A 219 -13.57 -3.02 -8.82
CA CYS A 219 -13.20 -1.98 -9.79
C CYS A 219 -12.14 -1.00 -9.26
N GLY A 220 -11.66 -1.18 -8.02
CA GLY A 220 -10.79 -0.23 -7.32
C GLY A 220 -11.41 1.17 -7.18
N TYR A 221 -12.74 1.26 -7.16
CA TYR A 221 -13.48 2.52 -7.12
C TYR A 221 -13.15 3.49 -8.27
N LEU A 222 -12.67 2.97 -9.41
CA LEU A 222 -12.31 3.75 -10.59
C LEU A 222 -13.56 4.08 -11.43
N PRO A 223 -13.91 5.36 -11.65
CA PRO A 223 -15.11 5.74 -12.40
C PRO A 223 -15.22 5.11 -13.79
N LEU A 224 -14.14 5.06 -14.56
CA LEU A 224 -14.14 4.47 -15.90
C LEU A 224 -14.53 2.98 -15.85
N ALA A 225 -13.92 2.20 -14.95
CA ALA A 225 -14.22 0.78 -14.77
C ALA A 225 -15.68 0.57 -14.33
N ILE A 226 -16.16 1.38 -13.38
CA ILE A 226 -17.54 1.34 -12.88
C ILE A 226 -18.54 1.62 -14.00
N VAL A 227 -18.31 2.65 -14.82
CA VAL A 227 -19.22 3.04 -15.91
C VAL A 227 -19.29 1.95 -16.98
N LEU A 228 -18.16 1.34 -17.36
CA LEU A 228 -18.12 0.25 -18.33
C LEU A 228 -18.89 -0.97 -17.82
N LEU A 229 -18.61 -1.39 -16.59
CA LEU A 229 -19.23 -2.56 -15.99
C LEU A 229 -20.74 -2.35 -15.74
N ALA A 230 -21.14 -1.18 -15.25
CA ALA A 230 -22.55 -0.79 -15.11
C ALA A 230 -23.26 -0.71 -16.47
N GLY A 231 -22.56 -0.25 -17.51
CA GLY A 231 -23.03 -0.26 -18.89
C GLY A 231 -23.29 -1.67 -19.42
N ARG A 232 -22.40 -2.64 -19.15
CA ARG A 232 -22.60 -4.06 -19.48
C ARG A 232 -23.84 -4.62 -18.77
N LEU A 233 -23.97 -4.38 -17.47
CA LEU A 233 -25.14 -4.83 -16.69
C LEU A 233 -26.45 -4.24 -17.20
N ARG A 234 -26.44 -2.97 -17.64
CA ARG A 234 -27.64 -2.29 -18.18
C ARG A 234 -28.23 -2.99 -19.41
N HIS A 235 -27.40 -3.65 -20.23
CA HIS A 235 -27.84 -4.35 -21.44
C HIS A 235 -28.25 -5.81 -21.19
N LYS A 236 -28.01 -6.34 -19.99
CA LYS A 236 -28.47 -7.67 -19.60
C LYS A 236 -29.95 -7.63 -19.19
N ASP A 237 -30.66 -8.74 -19.35
CA ASP A 237 -32.06 -8.85 -18.91
C ASP A 237 -32.14 -8.83 -17.37
N PRO A 238 -32.88 -7.89 -16.75
CA PRO A 238 -33.06 -7.83 -15.30
C PRO A 238 -33.68 -9.09 -14.69
N ALA A 239 -34.48 -9.86 -15.44
CA ALA A 239 -35.13 -11.07 -14.92
C ALA A 239 -34.15 -12.23 -14.69
N THR A 240 -33.06 -12.28 -15.44
CA THR A 240 -32.06 -13.36 -15.37
C THR A 240 -30.76 -12.94 -14.69
N TRP A 241 -30.43 -11.64 -14.73
CA TRP A 241 -29.22 -11.08 -14.16
C TRP A 241 -29.55 -10.15 -12.99
N SER A 242 -29.54 -10.67 -11.77
CA SER A 242 -29.57 -9.84 -10.55
C SER A 242 -28.23 -9.17 -10.28
N LEU A 243 -28.20 -8.18 -9.37
CA LEU A 243 -26.97 -7.54 -8.93
C LEU A 243 -26.03 -8.55 -8.26
N ALA A 244 -26.57 -9.40 -7.39
CA ALA A 244 -25.81 -10.44 -6.70
C ALA A 244 -25.19 -11.46 -7.65
N ARG A 245 -25.96 -11.94 -8.65
CA ARG A 245 -25.44 -12.89 -9.65
C ARG A 245 -24.30 -12.28 -10.46
N PHE A 246 -24.47 -11.05 -10.91
CA PHE A 246 -23.48 -10.35 -11.70
C PHE A 246 -22.18 -10.10 -10.90
N ALA A 247 -22.31 -9.69 -9.63
CA ALA A 247 -21.17 -9.50 -8.74
C ALA A 247 -20.39 -10.81 -8.50
N ALA A 248 -21.09 -11.93 -8.26
CA ALA A 248 -20.46 -13.22 -8.07
C ALA A 248 -19.66 -13.66 -9.30
N GLU A 249 -20.22 -13.52 -10.50
CA GLU A 249 -19.53 -13.87 -11.75
C GLU A 249 -18.29 -13.01 -11.98
N PHE A 250 -18.37 -11.71 -11.68
CA PHE A 250 -17.21 -10.81 -11.77
C PHE A 250 -16.15 -11.10 -10.70
N ALA A 251 -16.56 -11.49 -9.49
CA ALA A 251 -15.64 -11.83 -8.41
C ALA A 251 -14.83 -13.10 -8.72
N GLU A 252 -15.46 -14.10 -9.36
CA GLU A 252 -14.87 -15.38 -9.76
C GLU A 252 -13.98 -15.30 -11.02
N ALA A 253 -14.04 -14.20 -11.77
CA ALA A 253 -13.27 -14.03 -13.00
C ALA A 253 -11.75 -14.08 -12.73
N GLN A 254 -11.04 -14.93 -13.49
CA GLN A 254 -9.58 -15.06 -13.40
C GLN A 254 -8.84 -13.83 -13.95
N ASP A 255 -9.35 -13.23 -15.04
CA ASP A 255 -8.83 -11.99 -15.63
C ASP A 255 -9.87 -10.87 -15.50
N ARG A 256 -9.89 -10.22 -14.33
CA ARG A 256 -10.82 -9.11 -14.06
C ARG A 256 -10.55 -7.89 -14.94
N LEU A 257 -9.30 -7.63 -15.31
CA LEU A 257 -8.98 -6.51 -16.18
C LEU A 257 -9.52 -6.79 -17.59
N GLY A 258 -9.39 -8.04 -18.06
CA GLY A 258 -10.07 -8.53 -19.26
C GLY A 258 -11.59 -8.42 -19.18
N GLU A 259 -12.21 -8.69 -18.03
CA GLU A 259 -13.67 -8.52 -17.87
C GLU A 259 -14.14 -7.06 -17.90
N LEU A 260 -13.30 -6.10 -17.51
CA LEU A 260 -13.68 -4.68 -17.61
C LEU A 260 -13.71 -4.18 -19.05
N ASP A 261 -12.97 -4.83 -19.92
CA ASP A 261 -12.77 -4.48 -21.31
C ASP A 261 -13.60 -5.42 -22.20
N ASP A 262 -14.68 -4.91 -22.79
CA ASP A 262 -15.66 -5.70 -23.55
C ASP A 262 -15.09 -6.15 -24.90
N GLY A 263 -14.22 -7.17 -24.92
CA GLY A 263 -13.65 -7.88 -26.08
C GLY A 263 -12.98 -6.98 -27.13
N ASP A 264 -13.79 -6.23 -27.85
CA ASP A 264 -13.45 -5.22 -28.85
C ASP A 264 -13.11 -3.84 -28.24
N ASN A 265 -13.58 -3.52 -27.02
CA ASN A 265 -13.36 -2.21 -26.38
C ASN A 265 -12.49 -2.32 -25.12
N ARG A 266 -11.17 -2.20 -25.31
CA ARG A 266 -10.17 -2.22 -24.22
C ARG A 266 -9.91 -0.86 -23.59
N ALA A 267 -10.95 -0.18 -23.12
CA ALA A 267 -10.82 1.20 -22.65
C ALA A 267 -9.90 1.36 -21.42
N VAL A 268 -10.00 0.47 -20.43
CA VAL A 268 -9.20 0.57 -19.19
C VAL A 268 -7.75 0.17 -19.48
N TYR A 269 -7.54 -0.98 -20.14
CA TYR A 269 -6.21 -1.45 -20.50
C TYR A 269 -5.49 -0.47 -21.44
N THR A 270 -6.18 0.09 -22.44
CA THR A 270 -5.61 1.09 -23.36
C THR A 270 -5.17 2.34 -22.59
N ALA A 271 -5.99 2.82 -21.65
CA ALA A 271 -5.65 4.00 -20.87
C ALA A 271 -4.38 3.81 -20.02
N PHE A 272 -4.20 2.63 -19.41
CA PHE A 272 -2.96 2.29 -18.70
C PHE A 272 -1.79 2.11 -19.66
N THR A 273 -2.01 1.47 -20.81
CA THR A 273 -0.96 1.24 -21.82
C THR A 273 -0.36 2.51 -22.36
N LEU A 274 -1.16 3.54 -22.62
CA LEU A 274 -0.65 4.83 -23.08
C LEU A 274 0.25 5.48 -22.00
N SER A 275 -0.19 5.44 -20.74
CA SER A 275 0.57 5.99 -19.61
C SER A 275 1.87 5.22 -19.35
N TYR A 276 1.87 3.91 -19.60
CA TYR A 276 3.06 3.06 -19.49
C TYR A 276 4.05 3.27 -20.64
N ARG A 277 3.58 3.42 -21.88
CA ARG A 277 4.44 3.61 -23.07
C ARG A 277 5.27 4.89 -23.00
N ASP A 278 4.74 5.93 -22.35
CA ASP A 278 5.43 7.22 -22.19
C ASP A 278 6.56 7.19 -21.15
N LEU A 279 6.68 6.11 -20.39
CA LEU A 279 7.77 5.93 -19.44
C LEU A 279 9.08 5.55 -20.16
N PRO A 280 10.24 6.03 -19.68
CA PRO A 280 11.53 5.47 -20.02
C PRO A 280 11.63 3.97 -19.72
N ALA A 281 12.45 3.26 -20.49
CA ALA A 281 12.57 1.79 -20.42
C ALA A 281 12.93 1.25 -19.02
N ASP A 282 13.70 2.00 -18.23
CA ASP A 282 14.07 1.61 -16.87
C ASP A 282 12.92 1.77 -15.86
N GLN A 283 12.04 2.76 -16.06
CA GLN A 283 10.82 2.94 -15.28
C GLN A 283 9.75 1.91 -15.67
N GLN A 284 9.62 1.61 -16.96
CA GLN A 284 8.76 0.52 -17.44
C GLN A 284 9.14 -0.81 -16.80
N ARG A 285 10.44 -1.13 -16.77
CA ARG A 285 10.95 -2.34 -16.12
C ARG A 285 10.61 -2.35 -14.63
N LEU A 286 10.89 -1.27 -13.90
CA LEU A 286 10.57 -1.20 -12.47
C LEU A 286 9.08 -1.37 -12.20
N PHE A 287 8.20 -0.75 -13.02
CA PHE A 287 6.75 -0.90 -12.88
C PHE A 287 6.31 -2.36 -13.04
N ARG A 288 6.83 -3.08 -14.05
CA ARG A 288 6.58 -4.53 -14.21
C ARG A 288 7.10 -5.32 -13.02
N ARG A 289 8.32 -5.03 -12.55
CA ARG A 289 8.90 -5.65 -11.36
C ARG A 289 8.03 -5.48 -10.12
N ILE A 290 7.51 -4.29 -9.85
CA ILE A 290 6.58 -4.04 -8.73
C ILE A 290 5.29 -4.88 -8.86
N GLY A 291 4.83 -5.17 -10.08
CA GLY A 291 3.73 -6.12 -10.31
C GLY A 291 3.96 -7.53 -9.74
N LEU A 292 5.22 -7.96 -9.60
CA LEU A 292 5.61 -9.23 -8.97
C LEU A 292 5.65 -9.16 -7.44
N HIS A 293 5.64 -7.97 -6.84
CA HIS A 293 5.70 -7.83 -5.39
C HIS A 293 4.43 -8.42 -4.74
N PRO A 294 4.56 -9.37 -3.79
CA PRO A 294 3.40 -10.06 -3.23
C PRO A 294 2.66 -9.21 -2.19
N GLY A 295 3.36 -8.30 -1.51
CA GLY A 295 2.81 -7.50 -0.43
C GLY A 295 2.02 -6.26 -0.88
N PRO A 296 1.29 -5.60 0.03
CA PRO A 296 0.43 -4.46 -0.26
C PRO A 296 1.18 -3.22 -0.76
N ASP A 297 2.37 -2.95 -0.24
CA ASP A 297 3.16 -1.77 -0.58
C ASP A 297 4.66 -2.09 -0.54
N ILE A 298 5.50 -1.19 -1.07
CA ILE A 298 6.93 -1.41 -1.26
C ILE A 298 7.72 -0.14 -0.92
N ASP A 299 8.87 -0.28 -0.28
CA ASP A 299 9.84 0.81 -0.15
C ASP A 299 10.95 0.75 -1.20
N ALA A 300 11.85 1.72 -1.14
CA ALA A 300 12.99 1.80 -2.05
C ALA A 300 13.99 0.64 -1.90
N TYR A 301 14.10 0.02 -0.72
CA TYR A 301 15.05 -1.07 -0.47
C TYR A 301 14.55 -2.38 -1.08
N ALA A 302 13.29 -2.74 -0.82
CA ALA A 302 12.62 -3.89 -1.43
C ALA A 302 12.52 -3.72 -2.96
N ALA A 303 12.19 -2.52 -3.45
CA ALA A 303 12.17 -2.23 -4.88
C ALA A 303 13.55 -2.36 -5.53
N ALA A 304 14.62 -1.96 -4.83
CA ALA A 304 15.99 -2.07 -5.34
C ALA A 304 16.44 -3.53 -5.43
N ALA A 305 16.12 -4.35 -4.43
CA ALA A 305 16.36 -5.79 -4.48
C ALA A 305 15.59 -6.46 -5.63
N LEU A 306 14.33 -6.09 -5.82
CA LEU A 306 13.46 -6.65 -6.85
C LEU A 306 13.93 -6.29 -8.27
N ASP A 307 14.29 -5.03 -8.52
CA ASP A 307 14.76 -4.54 -9.83
C ASP A 307 16.24 -4.81 -10.12
N ASP A 308 17.03 -5.21 -9.11
CA ASP A 308 18.49 -5.32 -9.18
C ASP A 308 19.16 -4.01 -9.61
N ALA A 309 18.85 -2.94 -8.87
CA ALA A 309 19.31 -1.59 -9.21
C ALA A 309 19.84 -0.84 -7.98
N PRO A 310 20.79 0.10 -8.16
CA PRO A 310 21.28 0.93 -7.07
C PRO A 310 20.15 1.72 -6.39
N LEU A 311 20.14 1.73 -5.06
CA LEU A 311 19.08 2.36 -4.24
C LEU A 311 18.75 3.80 -4.66
N ALA A 312 19.78 4.61 -4.96
CA ALA A 312 19.58 6.00 -5.39
C ALA A 312 18.88 6.12 -6.76
N ALA A 313 19.15 5.20 -7.69
CA ALA A 313 18.44 5.16 -8.97
C ALA A 313 17.00 4.67 -8.77
N THR A 314 16.79 3.64 -7.94
CA THR A 314 15.47 3.11 -7.61
C THR A 314 14.57 4.18 -6.97
N ARG A 315 15.08 4.97 -6.00
CA ARG A 315 14.35 6.09 -5.41
C ARG A 315 13.84 7.08 -6.45
N ARG A 316 14.70 7.49 -7.40
CA ARG A 316 14.29 8.39 -8.50
C ARG A 316 13.24 7.77 -9.41
N ARG A 317 13.34 6.47 -9.69
CA ARG A 317 12.35 5.76 -10.52
C ARG A 317 11.01 5.60 -9.81
N LEU A 318 11.00 5.29 -8.50
CA LEU A 318 9.77 5.26 -7.71
C LEU A 318 9.09 6.62 -7.68
N GLU A 319 9.84 7.70 -7.47
CA GLU A 319 9.33 9.08 -7.53
C GLU A 319 8.76 9.42 -8.92
N ALA A 320 9.40 8.95 -9.99
CA ALA A 320 8.90 9.15 -11.35
C ALA A 320 7.60 8.38 -11.63
N LEU A 321 7.50 7.12 -11.14
CA LEU A 321 6.29 6.31 -11.23
C LEU A 321 5.15 6.90 -10.37
N TYR A 322 5.49 7.43 -9.20
CA TYR A 322 4.58 8.22 -8.38
C TYR A 322 4.09 9.41 -9.18
N THR A 323 4.99 10.27 -9.69
CA THR A 323 4.65 11.44 -10.52
C THR A 323 3.76 11.09 -11.72
N ALA A 324 3.87 9.89 -12.28
CA ALA A 324 3.04 9.38 -13.38
C ALA A 324 1.70 8.75 -12.95
N HIS A 325 1.33 8.81 -11.66
CA HIS A 325 0.15 8.15 -11.07
C HIS A 325 0.07 6.65 -11.36
N LEU A 326 1.22 5.99 -11.47
CA LEU A 326 1.30 4.53 -11.54
C LEU A 326 1.54 3.90 -10.17
N LEU A 327 1.99 4.71 -9.21
CA LEU A 327 2.08 4.40 -7.79
C LEU A 327 1.52 5.56 -6.98
N ASP A 328 0.97 5.24 -5.82
CA ASP A 328 0.61 6.20 -4.79
C ASP A 328 1.54 6.07 -3.59
N GLU A 329 1.81 7.18 -2.91
CA GLU A 329 2.61 7.20 -1.70
C GLU A 329 1.67 7.23 -0.48
N THR A 330 1.60 6.14 0.28
CA THR A 330 0.69 5.99 1.42
C THR A 330 1.27 6.57 2.71
N ALA A 331 2.60 6.55 2.80
CA ALA A 331 3.41 7.17 3.83
C ALA A 331 4.77 7.53 3.21
N PRO A 332 5.52 8.48 3.78
CA PRO A 332 6.81 8.89 3.22
C PRO A 332 7.74 7.70 2.92
N GLY A 333 8.07 7.51 1.65
CA GLY A 333 8.91 6.42 1.15
C GLY A 333 8.21 5.07 0.95
N ARG A 334 6.88 4.99 1.10
CA ARG A 334 6.07 3.77 0.93
C ARG A 334 5.11 3.92 -0.25
N TYR A 335 5.31 3.06 -1.24
CA TYR A 335 4.60 3.13 -2.50
C TYR A 335 3.65 1.94 -2.65
N GLN A 336 2.43 2.22 -3.11
CA GLN A 336 1.42 1.21 -3.39
C GLN A 336 0.95 1.36 -4.84
N SER A 337 0.85 0.23 -5.55
CA SER A 337 0.11 0.19 -6.81
C SER A 337 -1.36 -0.05 -6.53
N HIS A 338 -2.21 0.75 -7.16
CA HIS A 338 -3.65 0.50 -7.28
C HIS A 338 -3.90 -0.91 -7.84
N ASP A 339 -4.96 -1.59 -7.40
CA ASP A 339 -5.20 -3.00 -7.70
C ASP A 339 -5.31 -3.28 -9.21
N LEU A 340 -6.02 -2.44 -9.95
CA LEU A 340 -6.10 -2.55 -11.42
C LEU A 340 -4.75 -2.31 -12.12
N LEU A 341 -3.94 -1.38 -11.62
CA LEU A 341 -2.58 -1.15 -12.14
C LEU A 341 -1.65 -2.31 -11.80
N ARG A 342 -1.84 -2.94 -10.64
CA ARG A 342 -1.09 -4.13 -10.22
C ARG A 342 -1.43 -5.32 -11.11
N ALA A 343 -2.72 -5.53 -11.41
CA ALA A 343 -3.17 -6.52 -12.37
C ALA A 343 -2.58 -6.27 -13.75
N TYR A 344 -2.64 -5.01 -14.22
CA TYR A 344 -2.03 -4.60 -15.49
C TYR A 344 -0.50 -4.86 -15.52
N ALA A 345 0.23 -4.49 -14.48
CA ALA A 345 1.66 -4.75 -14.36
C ALA A 345 2.00 -6.24 -14.40
N ARG A 346 1.17 -7.11 -13.80
CA ARG A 346 1.33 -8.57 -13.85
C ARG A 346 1.13 -9.13 -15.26
N THR A 347 0.14 -8.61 -15.99
CA THR A 347 -0.07 -8.96 -17.40
C THR A 347 1.16 -8.58 -18.24
N LEU A 348 1.62 -7.33 -18.12
CA LEU A 348 2.83 -6.87 -18.81
C LEU A 348 4.08 -7.70 -18.48
N THR A 349 4.21 -8.12 -17.22
CA THR A 349 5.34 -8.94 -16.77
C THR A 349 5.33 -10.31 -17.47
N THR A 350 4.15 -10.88 -17.71
CA THR A 350 4.00 -12.15 -18.42
C THR A 350 4.22 -12.01 -19.92
N GLU A 351 3.84 -10.87 -20.51
CA GLU A 351 4.03 -10.57 -21.93
C GLU A 351 5.49 -10.24 -22.28
N HIS A 352 6.21 -9.52 -21.41
CA HIS A 352 7.52 -8.95 -21.73
C HIS A 352 8.70 -9.63 -21.05
N ASP A 353 8.52 -10.26 -19.88
CA ASP A 353 9.63 -10.81 -19.11
C ASP A 353 9.59 -12.36 -19.10
N THR A 354 10.76 -12.98 -19.30
CA THR A 354 10.88 -14.45 -19.30
C THR A 354 10.54 -15.05 -17.93
N PRO A 355 10.07 -16.30 -17.86
CA PRO A 355 9.86 -17.01 -16.58
C PRO A 355 11.06 -16.94 -15.64
N ASP A 356 12.28 -17.13 -16.17
CA ASP A 356 13.51 -17.09 -15.38
C ASP A 356 13.79 -15.70 -14.81
N ASN A 357 13.61 -14.64 -15.63
CA ASN A 357 13.79 -13.28 -15.16
C ASN A 357 12.80 -12.92 -14.05
N ARG A 358 11.56 -13.44 -14.11
CA ARG A 358 10.54 -13.24 -13.07
C ARG A 358 10.92 -13.97 -11.79
N ALA A 359 11.31 -15.24 -11.89
CA ALA A 359 11.75 -16.05 -10.76
C ALA A 359 12.96 -15.43 -10.04
N GLN A 360 13.98 -14.97 -10.79
CA GLN A 360 15.16 -14.31 -10.22
C GLN A 360 14.83 -13.01 -9.46
N ALA A 361 13.85 -12.23 -9.94
CA ALA A 361 13.45 -11.01 -9.24
C ALA A 361 12.74 -11.32 -7.91
N ILE A 362 11.84 -12.30 -7.92
CA ILE A 362 11.21 -12.79 -6.68
C ILE A 362 12.28 -13.36 -5.74
N ASP A 363 13.25 -14.11 -6.26
CA ASP A 363 14.32 -14.69 -5.47
C ASP A 363 15.13 -13.63 -4.70
N ARG A 364 15.57 -12.56 -5.39
CA ARG A 364 16.27 -11.43 -4.76
C ARG A 364 15.42 -10.70 -3.72
N LEU A 365 14.12 -10.53 -3.98
CA LEU A 365 13.21 -9.92 -3.02
C LEU A 365 13.08 -10.77 -1.76
N LEU A 366 12.90 -12.09 -1.91
CA LEU A 366 12.83 -13.01 -0.78
C LEU A 366 14.14 -13.07 -0.01
N GLU A 367 15.28 -13.03 -0.71
CA GLU A 367 16.61 -12.93 -0.11
C GLU A 367 16.76 -11.67 0.75
N TYR A 368 16.39 -10.51 0.20
CA TYR A 368 16.41 -9.23 0.91
C TYR A 368 15.57 -9.27 2.19
N TYR A 369 14.32 -9.75 2.10
CA TYR A 369 13.45 -9.84 3.27
C TYR A 369 13.97 -10.84 4.30
N GLN A 370 14.50 -11.99 3.86
CA GLN A 370 15.08 -12.98 4.76
C GLN A 370 16.27 -12.39 5.52
N HIS A 371 17.20 -11.76 4.80
CA HIS A 371 18.40 -11.17 5.38
C HIS A 371 18.07 -10.05 6.37
N THR A 372 17.21 -9.10 5.95
CA THR A 372 16.85 -7.95 6.78
C THR A 372 16.02 -8.38 8.00
N ALA A 373 15.11 -9.35 7.85
CA ALA A 373 14.38 -9.92 8.98
C ALA A 373 15.30 -10.67 9.96
N GLN A 374 16.29 -11.42 9.46
CA GLN A 374 17.25 -12.10 10.31
C GLN A 374 18.11 -11.10 11.11
N SER A 375 18.53 -10.00 10.49
CA SER A 375 19.23 -8.91 11.18
C SER A 375 18.33 -8.25 12.24
N ALA A 376 17.07 -7.97 11.91
CA ALA A 376 16.10 -7.41 12.86
C ALA A 376 15.83 -8.36 14.04
N ASP A 377 15.71 -9.66 13.77
CA ASP A 377 15.45 -10.69 14.79
C ASP A 377 16.61 -10.82 15.77
N GLN A 378 17.87 -10.61 15.36
CA GLN A 378 19.02 -10.59 16.28
C GLN A 378 18.89 -9.52 17.37
N HIS A 379 18.20 -8.40 17.11
CA HIS A 379 17.92 -7.39 18.12
C HIS A 379 16.71 -7.72 19.02
N LEU A 380 15.83 -8.62 18.59
CA LEU A 380 14.62 -9.02 19.32
C LEU A 380 14.77 -10.33 20.08
N ALA A 381 15.61 -11.24 19.59
CA ALA A 381 15.73 -12.60 20.09
C ALA A 381 16.27 -12.60 21.52
N ARG A 382 15.52 -13.25 22.41
CA ARG A 382 15.94 -13.45 23.81
C ARG A 382 16.99 -14.56 23.95
N THR A 383 17.12 -15.41 22.94
CA THR A 383 18.05 -16.55 22.89
C THR A 383 18.84 -16.48 21.59
N SER A 384 20.11 -16.89 21.62
CA SER A 384 20.91 -17.00 20.39
C SER A 384 20.35 -18.10 19.51
N ARG A 385 20.09 -17.80 18.22
CA ARG A 385 19.58 -18.80 17.28
C ARG A 385 20.68 -19.76 16.82
N PRO A 386 20.40 -21.08 16.74
CA PRO A 386 21.32 -22.03 16.13
C PRO A 386 21.51 -21.78 14.62
N GLY A 387 22.74 -21.91 14.12
CA GLY A 387 23.04 -21.89 12.68
C GLY A 387 22.91 -20.53 11.98
N SER A 388 22.70 -19.43 12.71
CA SER A 388 22.74 -18.09 12.13
C SER A 388 24.15 -17.51 12.21
N PRO A 389 24.94 -17.46 11.12
CA PRO A 389 26.10 -16.58 11.09
C PRO A 389 25.65 -15.12 11.30
N PRO A 390 26.53 -14.23 11.79
CA PRO A 390 26.24 -12.79 11.77
C PRO A 390 25.90 -12.40 10.33
N ALA A 391 24.75 -11.78 10.14
CA ALA A 391 24.32 -11.34 8.82
C ALA A 391 25.33 -10.27 8.36
N GLU A 392 26.12 -10.57 7.33
CA GLU A 392 27.02 -9.56 6.74
C GLU A 392 26.15 -8.44 6.16
N ARG A 393 26.42 -7.19 6.54
CA ARG A 393 25.60 -6.05 6.07
C ARG A 393 25.56 -6.04 4.54
N GLN A 394 24.37 -6.24 3.98
CA GLN A 394 24.12 -5.95 2.58
C GLN A 394 24.10 -4.42 2.39
N ALA A 395 24.86 -3.93 1.40
CA ALA A 395 24.97 -2.50 1.10
C ALA A 395 23.61 -1.84 0.73
N THR A 396 22.61 -2.64 0.41
CA THR A 396 21.26 -2.24 -0.03
C THR A 396 20.17 -2.51 1.01
N ALA A 397 20.51 -2.78 2.28
CA ALA A 397 19.55 -2.96 3.36
C ALA A 397 19.39 -1.68 4.23
N PRO A 398 18.24 -1.48 4.90
CA PRO A 398 18.11 -0.40 5.88
C PRO A 398 19.04 -0.63 7.08
N ASP A 399 19.52 0.46 7.69
CA ASP A 399 20.30 0.39 8.92
C ASP A 399 19.36 0.16 10.12
N LEU A 400 19.62 -0.91 10.88
CA LEU A 400 18.86 -1.30 12.06
C LEU A 400 19.80 -1.25 13.27
N PRO A 401 20.10 -0.06 13.82
CA PRO A 401 21.15 0.09 14.83
C PRO A 401 20.76 -0.48 16.19
N ASP A 402 19.46 -0.58 16.48
CA ASP A 402 18.97 -0.98 17.78
C ASP A 402 17.64 -1.76 17.72
N ARG A 403 17.21 -2.19 18.90
CA ARG A 403 15.97 -2.94 19.11
C ARG A 403 14.72 -2.16 18.69
N ALA A 404 14.69 -0.84 18.87
CA ALA A 404 13.54 -0.03 18.53
C ALA A 404 13.39 0.10 17.00
N ALA A 405 14.49 0.34 16.30
CA ALA A 405 14.53 0.37 14.84
C ALA A 405 14.13 -0.97 14.22
N ALA A 406 14.68 -2.09 14.71
CA ALA A 406 14.32 -3.43 14.26
C ALA A 406 12.83 -3.74 14.43
N LEU A 407 12.25 -3.39 15.59
CA LEU A 407 10.83 -3.58 15.85
C LEU A 407 9.95 -2.70 14.96
N ALA A 408 10.33 -1.44 14.75
CA ALA A 408 9.59 -0.52 13.88
C ALA A 408 9.59 -1.02 12.42
N TRP A 409 10.73 -1.51 11.92
CA TRP A 409 10.83 -2.10 10.60
C TRP A 409 9.96 -3.36 10.46
N LEU A 410 10.07 -4.33 11.39
CA LEU A 410 9.27 -5.56 11.36
C LEU A 410 7.76 -5.31 11.43
N ARG A 411 7.32 -4.28 12.18
CA ARG A 411 5.91 -3.87 12.22
C ARG A 411 5.44 -3.28 10.90
N THR A 412 6.28 -2.46 10.28
CA THR A 412 5.99 -1.82 8.99
C THR A 412 5.94 -2.87 7.87
N GLU A 413 6.88 -3.81 7.85
CA GLU A 413 6.97 -4.85 6.82
C GLU A 413 6.17 -6.12 7.11
N ARG A 414 5.35 -6.12 8.17
CA ARG A 414 4.62 -7.31 8.62
C ARG A 414 3.83 -7.97 7.48
N ASP A 415 3.02 -7.19 6.78
CA ASP A 415 2.14 -7.72 5.74
C ASP A 415 2.93 -8.16 4.51
N ASN A 416 4.04 -7.46 4.20
CA ASN A 416 4.97 -7.84 3.15
C ASN A 416 5.70 -9.15 3.44
N LEU A 417 6.20 -9.34 4.66
CA LEU A 417 6.87 -10.56 5.12
C LEU A 417 5.90 -11.76 5.10
N LEU A 418 4.66 -11.56 5.55
CA LEU A 418 3.63 -12.61 5.50
C LEU A 418 3.28 -13.00 4.06
N ALA A 419 3.13 -12.02 3.16
CA ALA A 419 2.87 -12.28 1.74
C ALA A 419 4.07 -12.98 1.06
N CYS A 420 5.29 -12.64 1.45
CA CYS A 420 6.51 -13.31 0.98
C CYS A 420 6.60 -14.77 1.47
N ILE A 421 6.25 -15.05 2.72
CA ILE A 421 6.21 -16.43 3.26
C ILE A 421 5.18 -17.27 2.49
N ASP A 422 4.01 -16.72 2.19
CA ASP A 422 2.98 -17.44 1.45
C ASP A 422 3.43 -17.74 0.02
N THR A 423 4.00 -16.73 -0.66
CA THR A 423 4.62 -16.89 -2.00
C THR A 423 5.71 -17.95 -2.00
N ALA A 424 6.64 -17.89 -1.04
CA ALA A 424 7.72 -18.85 -0.89
C ALA A 424 7.21 -20.27 -0.59
N THR A 425 6.08 -20.43 0.09
CA THR A 425 5.52 -21.76 0.39
C THR A 425 5.15 -22.51 -0.89
N HIS A 426 4.70 -21.79 -1.93
CA HIS A 426 4.30 -22.40 -3.20
C HIS A 426 5.45 -22.60 -4.19
N GLN A 427 6.52 -21.81 -4.09
CA GLN A 427 7.60 -21.77 -5.09
C GLN A 427 8.95 -22.25 -4.58
N GLN A 428 9.25 -22.02 -3.29
CA GLN A 428 10.56 -22.22 -2.67
C GLN A 428 10.38 -22.65 -1.21
N ALA A 429 9.87 -23.86 -1.01
CA ALA A 429 9.48 -24.37 0.30
C ALA A 429 10.56 -24.22 1.40
N PRO A 430 11.87 -24.46 1.15
CA PRO A 430 12.92 -24.18 2.13
C PRO A 430 12.97 -22.71 2.56
N ARG A 431 12.79 -21.77 1.64
CA ARG A 431 12.85 -20.33 1.93
C ARG A 431 11.71 -19.86 2.82
N ALA A 432 10.53 -20.47 2.70
CA ALA A 432 9.40 -20.21 3.59
C ALA A 432 9.73 -20.57 5.05
N VAL A 433 10.47 -21.67 5.28
CA VAL A 433 10.94 -22.09 6.61
C VAL A 433 11.88 -21.04 7.19
N HIS A 434 12.86 -20.59 6.39
CA HIS A 434 13.86 -19.61 6.82
C HIS A 434 13.25 -18.23 7.10
N LEU A 435 12.35 -17.74 6.24
CA LEU A 435 11.61 -16.49 6.46
C LEU A 435 10.73 -16.57 7.73
N THR A 436 10.05 -17.69 7.94
CA THR A 436 9.24 -17.90 9.16
C THR A 436 10.11 -17.88 10.41
N ALA A 437 11.28 -18.51 10.37
CA ALA A 437 12.25 -18.44 11.47
C ALA A 437 12.74 -17.01 11.68
N ALA A 438 13.05 -16.27 10.62
CA ALA A 438 13.56 -14.89 10.67
C ALA A 438 12.59 -13.88 11.28
N ILE A 439 11.29 -14.20 11.42
CA ILE A 439 10.31 -13.32 12.08
C ILE A 439 9.79 -13.88 13.41
N ALA A 440 10.35 -14.99 13.93
CA ALA A 440 9.74 -15.66 15.08
C ALA A 440 9.78 -14.84 16.37
N ALA A 441 10.86 -14.09 16.65
CA ALA A 441 10.90 -13.26 17.86
C ALA A 441 9.86 -12.13 17.82
N PHE A 442 9.62 -11.58 16.62
CA PHE A 442 8.56 -10.62 16.37
C PHE A 442 7.18 -11.23 16.60
N LEU A 443 6.89 -12.39 16.00
CA LEU A 443 5.62 -13.09 16.15
C LEU A 443 5.28 -13.44 17.62
N LEU A 444 6.29 -13.82 18.40
CA LEU A 444 6.14 -14.08 19.83
C LEU A 444 5.79 -12.81 20.62
N GLN A 445 6.40 -11.69 20.27
CA GLN A 445 6.21 -10.43 20.99
C GLN A 445 4.89 -9.73 20.64
N ASP A 446 4.54 -9.68 19.36
CA ASP A 446 3.45 -8.84 18.86
C ASP A 446 2.19 -9.64 18.47
N GLY A 447 2.29 -10.95 18.29
CA GLY A 447 1.16 -11.80 17.91
C GLY A 447 0.52 -11.44 16.56
N PRO A 448 -0.68 -11.92 16.23
CA PRO A 448 -1.53 -12.81 17.03
C PRO A 448 -0.97 -14.24 17.04
N TRP A 449 -0.86 -14.81 18.24
CA TRP A 449 -0.26 -16.14 18.46
C TRP A 449 -0.92 -17.29 17.69
N PRO A 450 -2.24 -17.30 17.40
CA PRO A 450 -2.83 -18.32 16.54
C PRO A 450 -2.23 -18.35 15.13
N GLN A 451 -2.03 -17.18 14.52
CA GLN A 451 -1.40 -17.07 13.19
C GLN A 451 0.06 -17.53 13.25
N ALA A 452 0.81 -17.11 14.27
CA ALA A 452 2.18 -17.56 14.49
C ALA A 452 2.28 -19.08 14.66
N ALA A 453 1.35 -19.69 15.41
CA ALA A 453 1.31 -21.14 15.57
C ALA A 453 1.06 -21.86 14.24
N THR A 454 0.14 -21.36 13.41
CA THR A 454 -0.11 -21.92 12.08
C THR A 454 1.12 -21.80 11.17
N LEU A 455 1.83 -20.66 11.21
CA LEU A 455 3.05 -20.46 10.42
C LEU A 455 4.16 -21.42 10.83
N HIS A 456 4.48 -21.52 12.13
CA HIS A 456 5.51 -22.44 12.61
C HIS A 456 5.13 -23.91 12.41
N GLN A 457 3.85 -24.27 12.52
CA GLN A 457 3.39 -25.63 12.22
C GLN A 457 3.58 -25.97 10.73
N ARG A 458 3.22 -25.05 9.81
CA ARG A 458 3.49 -25.21 8.37
C ARG A 458 5.00 -25.33 8.12
N ALA A 459 5.81 -24.46 8.72
CA ALA A 459 7.26 -24.49 8.57
C ALA A 459 7.87 -25.82 9.05
N ALA A 460 7.44 -26.35 10.20
CA ALA A 460 7.91 -27.64 10.70
C ALA A 460 7.54 -28.80 9.76
N ALA A 461 6.30 -28.82 9.26
CA ALA A 461 5.86 -29.84 8.31
C ALA A 461 6.62 -29.74 6.97
N THR A 462 6.84 -28.53 6.47
CA THR A 462 7.62 -28.29 5.25
C THR A 462 9.08 -28.72 5.41
N ALA A 463 9.72 -28.37 6.53
CA ALA A 463 11.09 -28.76 6.81
C ALA A 463 11.23 -30.29 6.93
N HIS A 464 10.25 -30.95 7.58
CA HIS A 464 10.17 -32.40 7.66
C HIS A 464 10.12 -33.06 6.27
N HIS A 465 9.19 -32.62 5.41
CA HIS A 465 9.07 -33.17 4.05
C HIS A 465 10.32 -32.96 3.19
N ASN A 466 11.08 -31.88 3.45
CA ASN A 466 12.32 -31.58 2.73
C ASN A 466 13.57 -32.20 3.37
N ASN A 467 13.43 -33.01 4.43
CA ASN A 467 14.55 -33.56 5.22
C ASN A 467 15.48 -32.49 5.81
N ASP A 468 14.98 -31.28 6.04
CA ASP A 468 15.68 -30.22 6.78
C ASP A 468 15.43 -30.39 8.27
N GLN A 469 16.22 -31.26 8.90
CA GLN A 469 16.09 -31.57 10.33
C GLN A 469 16.35 -30.36 11.23
N LEU A 470 17.24 -29.44 10.82
CA LEU A 470 17.55 -28.25 11.61
C LEU A 470 16.40 -27.22 11.54
N GLY A 471 15.83 -27.04 10.35
CA GLY A 471 14.62 -26.25 10.14
C GLY A 471 13.43 -26.82 10.91
N GLU A 472 13.23 -28.15 10.91
CA GLU A 472 12.16 -28.82 11.67
C GLU A 472 12.33 -28.56 13.17
N ALA A 473 13.53 -28.80 13.72
CA ALA A 473 13.81 -28.59 15.14
C ALA A 473 13.55 -27.12 15.56
N THR A 474 13.98 -26.17 14.73
CA THR A 474 13.84 -24.73 14.99
C THR A 474 12.37 -24.29 14.92
N ALA A 475 11.62 -24.75 13.92
CA ALA A 475 10.19 -24.46 13.81
C ALA A 475 9.38 -25.08 14.96
N LEU A 476 9.72 -26.30 15.40
CA LEU A 476 9.09 -26.94 16.56
C LEU A 476 9.41 -26.20 17.87
N HIS A 477 10.65 -25.74 18.05
CA HIS A 477 11.05 -24.91 19.18
C HIS A 477 10.25 -23.61 19.24
N ASP A 478 10.16 -22.87 18.13
CA ASP A 478 9.40 -21.62 18.07
C ASP A 478 7.90 -21.86 18.24
N LEU A 479 7.33 -22.94 17.68
CA LEU A 479 5.94 -23.35 17.93
C LEU A 479 5.70 -23.66 19.42
N GLY A 480 6.63 -24.35 20.08
CA GLY A 480 6.59 -24.64 21.51
C GLY A 480 6.51 -23.37 22.35
N ARG A 481 7.30 -22.35 21.99
CA ARG A 481 7.28 -21.03 22.64
C ARG A 481 5.95 -20.30 22.44
N VAL A 482 5.36 -20.39 21.24
CA VAL A 482 4.02 -19.85 20.99
C VAL A 482 2.96 -20.55 21.85
N ARG A 483 3.01 -21.89 21.96
CA ARG A 483 2.07 -22.67 22.80
C ARG A 483 2.24 -22.35 24.29
N TYR A 484 3.47 -22.15 24.74
CA TYR A 484 3.76 -21.68 26.08
C TYR A 484 3.11 -20.33 26.37
N LEU A 485 3.21 -19.35 25.46
CA LEU A 485 2.56 -18.03 25.61
C LEU A 485 1.03 -18.13 25.60
N ALA A 486 0.48 -19.10 24.88
CA ALA A 486 -0.95 -19.42 24.87
C ALA A 486 -1.41 -20.25 26.09
N ALA A 487 -0.53 -20.50 27.06
CA ALA A 487 -0.76 -21.34 28.25
C ALA A 487 -1.12 -22.80 27.95
N ASP A 488 -0.80 -23.30 26.76
CA ASP A 488 -0.91 -24.70 26.36
C ASP A 488 0.40 -25.44 26.67
N TYR A 489 0.65 -25.62 27.97
CA TYR A 489 1.92 -26.16 28.48
C TYR A 489 2.16 -27.62 28.10
N GLU A 490 1.10 -28.40 27.91
CA GLU A 490 1.20 -29.80 27.51
C GLU A 490 1.75 -29.92 26.08
N GLN A 491 1.18 -29.16 25.14
CA GLN A 491 1.68 -29.14 23.77
C GLN A 491 3.07 -28.49 23.69
N ALA A 492 3.32 -27.42 24.45
CA ALA A 492 4.64 -26.79 24.52
C ALA A 492 5.73 -27.80 24.95
N THR A 493 5.44 -28.63 25.95
CA THR A 493 6.33 -29.70 26.43
C THR A 493 6.64 -30.70 25.32
N ARG A 494 5.61 -31.27 24.68
CA ARG A 494 5.77 -32.26 23.60
C ARG A 494 6.57 -31.73 22.41
N LEU A 495 6.31 -30.49 22.03
CA LEU A 495 7.02 -29.82 20.94
C LEU A 495 8.50 -29.60 21.29
N GLN A 496 8.78 -29.18 22.52
CA GLN A 496 10.14 -28.89 22.95
C GLN A 496 10.98 -30.15 23.17
N GLU A 497 10.37 -31.26 23.63
CA GLU A 497 10.99 -32.59 23.69
C GLU A 497 11.35 -33.11 22.29
N ARG A 498 10.45 -32.96 21.30
CA ARG A 498 10.75 -33.31 19.90
C ARG A 498 11.87 -32.46 19.31
N ALA A 499 11.85 -31.15 19.53
CA ALA A 499 12.92 -30.26 19.08
C ALA A 499 14.26 -30.64 19.72
N LEU A 500 14.28 -30.97 21.02
CA LEU A 500 15.48 -31.41 21.73
C LEU A 500 16.06 -32.70 21.10
N ALA A 501 15.23 -33.71 20.87
CA ALA A 501 15.67 -34.97 20.25
C ALA A 501 16.30 -34.76 18.87
N LEU A 502 15.74 -33.85 18.05
CA LEU A 502 16.32 -33.49 16.75
C LEU A 502 17.66 -32.76 16.92
N TYR A 503 17.75 -31.79 17.84
CA TYR A 503 19.02 -31.11 18.12
C TYR A 503 20.10 -32.05 18.69
N GLU A 504 19.72 -33.06 19.47
CA GLU A 504 20.62 -34.13 19.95
C GLU A 504 21.13 -34.98 18.79
N GLY A 505 20.23 -35.45 17.91
CA GLY A 505 20.61 -36.21 16.71
C GLY A 505 21.53 -35.44 15.75
N LEU A 506 21.37 -34.11 15.67
CA LEU A 506 22.22 -33.24 14.86
C LEU A 506 23.53 -32.81 15.54
N GLY A 507 23.73 -33.13 16.83
CA GLY A 507 24.84 -32.60 17.61
C GLY A 507 24.80 -31.07 17.81
N ASN A 508 23.65 -30.43 17.62
CA ASN A 508 23.48 -28.98 17.76
C ASN A 508 23.35 -28.58 19.23
N ARG A 509 24.50 -28.37 19.89
CA ARG A 509 24.61 -28.04 21.32
C ARG A 509 23.84 -26.78 21.72
N LEU A 510 23.85 -25.73 20.88
CA LEU A 510 23.13 -24.49 21.18
C LEU A 510 21.61 -24.70 21.13
N GLY A 511 21.12 -25.46 20.14
CA GLY A 511 19.72 -25.85 20.04
C GLY A 511 19.27 -26.70 21.24
N GLN A 512 20.11 -27.65 21.68
CA GLN A 512 19.86 -28.44 22.89
C GLN A 512 19.71 -27.55 24.13
N ALA A 513 20.63 -26.61 24.34
CA ALA A 513 20.59 -25.68 25.48
C ALA A 513 19.32 -24.82 25.47
N ASN A 514 18.97 -24.25 24.30
CA ASN A 514 17.75 -23.47 24.11
C ASN A 514 16.49 -24.28 24.41
N ALA A 515 16.46 -25.54 23.95
CA ALA A 515 15.34 -26.44 24.15
C ALA A 515 15.15 -26.84 25.62
N LEU A 516 16.24 -27.17 26.31
CA LEU A 516 16.25 -27.49 27.73
C LEU A 516 15.81 -26.29 28.58
N ASN A 517 16.27 -25.09 28.24
CA ASN A 517 15.87 -23.87 28.95
C ASN A 517 14.36 -23.61 28.81
N GLU A 518 13.80 -23.71 27.60
CA GLU A 518 12.36 -23.54 27.41
C GLU A 518 11.54 -24.68 28.07
N LEU A 519 12.01 -25.94 28.04
CA LEU A 519 11.38 -27.03 28.80
C LEU A 519 11.33 -26.72 30.30
N GLY A 520 12.44 -26.25 30.87
CA GLY A 520 12.50 -25.82 32.27
C GLY A 520 11.49 -24.71 32.58
N ARG A 521 11.36 -23.73 31.69
CA ARG A 521 10.35 -22.65 31.81
C ARG A 521 8.91 -23.16 31.73
N VAL A 522 8.63 -24.12 30.84
CA VAL A 522 7.30 -24.74 30.70
C VAL A 522 6.94 -25.52 31.98
N ARG A 523 7.85 -26.36 32.49
CA ARG A 523 7.67 -27.12 33.74
C ARG A 523 7.46 -26.20 34.94
N TYR A 524 8.25 -25.14 35.03
CA TYR A 524 8.08 -24.09 36.05
C TYR A 524 6.68 -23.45 36.00
N MET A 525 6.19 -23.08 34.82
CA MET A 525 4.85 -22.48 34.69
C MET A 525 3.72 -23.47 34.95
N ALA A 526 3.95 -24.76 34.73
CA ALA A 526 3.03 -25.84 35.09
C ALA A 526 3.05 -26.19 36.60
N GLY A 527 3.95 -25.58 37.39
CA GLY A 527 4.10 -25.82 38.83
C GLY A 527 5.00 -27.00 39.19
N ASP A 528 5.66 -27.63 38.21
CA ASP A 528 6.57 -28.76 38.41
C ASP A 528 8.02 -28.26 38.61
N TYR A 529 8.26 -27.68 39.78
CA TYR A 529 9.55 -27.07 40.12
C TYR A 529 10.69 -28.10 40.26
N VAL A 530 10.35 -29.32 40.68
CA VAL A 530 11.31 -30.42 40.87
C VAL A 530 11.93 -30.82 39.53
N GLN A 531 11.12 -30.90 38.46
CA GLN A 531 11.62 -31.20 37.12
C GLN A 531 12.21 -29.98 36.41
N ALA A 532 11.82 -28.76 36.77
CA ALA A 532 12.35 -27.54 36.14
C ALA A 532 13.83 -27.30 36.44
N THR A 533 14.27 -27.53 37.68
CA THR A 533 15.66 -27.28 38.13
C THR A 533 16.72 -28.05 37.31
N PRO A 534 16.66 -29.39 37.19
CA PRO A 534 17.69 -30.15 36.46
C PRO A 534 17.72 -29.80 34.96
N LEU A 535 16.59 -29.39 34.37
CA LEU A 535 16.56 -28.93 32.98
C LEU A 535 17.34 -27.61 32.80
N GLN A 536 17.15 -26.66 33.72
CA GLN A 536 17.84 -25.37 33.66
C GLN A 536 19.33 -25.50 33.99
N GLU A 537 19.72 -26.39 34.91
CA GLU A 537 21.14 -26.68 35.21
C GLU A 537 21.86 -27.30 34.00
N ARG A 538 21.22 -28.23 33.29
CA ARG A 538 21.75 -28.79 32.04
C ARG A 538 21.87 -27.74 30.94
N ALA A 539 20.87 -26.85 30.81
CA ALA A 539 20.94 -25.75 29.85
C ALA A 539 22.09 -24.78 30.17
N LEU A 540 22.27 -24.43 31.46
CA LEU A 540 23.36 -23.58 31.92
C LEU A 540 24.73 -24.18 31.59
N ALA A 541 24.95 -25.46 31.92
CA ALA A 541 26.20 -26.15 31.61
C ALA A 541 26.54 -26.09 30.12
N LEU A 542 25.54 -26.34 29.24
CA LEU A 542 25.75 -26.22 27.79
C LEU A 542 26.06 -24.78 27.36
N TYR A 543 25.39 -23.77 27.93
CA TYR A 543 25.70 -22.37 27.62
C TYR A 543 27.09 -21.94 28.14
N GLU A 544 27.57 -22.52 29.23
CA GLU A 544 28.94 -22.34 29.75
C GLU A 544 29.98 -22.96 28.80
N GLU A 545 29.76 -24.23 28.39
CA GLU A 545 30.60 -24.91 27.40
C GLU A 545 30.72 -24.11 26.08
N LEU A 546 29.62 -23.48 25.65
CA LEU A 546 29.55 -22.69 24.43
C LEU A 546 30.03 -21.23 24.59
N GLY A 547 30.33 -20.78 25.81
CA GLY A 547 30.66 -19.37 26.08
C GLY A 547 29.50 -18.40 25.81
N ASN A 548 28.25 -18.87 25.74
CA ASN A 548 27.08 -18.06 25.44
C ASN A 548 26.59 -17.32 26.70
N ARG A 549 27.12 -16.10 26.91
CA ARG A 549 26.79 -15.28 28.09
C ARG A 549 25.31 -14.91 28.22
N LEU A 550 24.61 -14.68 27.10
CA LEU A 550 23.17 -14.38 27.12
C LEU A 550 22.36 -15.59 27.59
N GLY A 551 22.68 -16.77 27.07
CA GLY A 551 22.08 -18.04 27.50
C GLY A 551 22.33 -18.33 28.98
N GLN A 552 23.57 -18.14 29.44
CA GLN A 552 23.92 -18.28 30.87
C GLN A 552 23.07 -17.37 31.75
N ALA A 553 22.97 -16.07 31.41
CA ALA A 553 22.17 -15.11 32.16
C ALA A 553 20.68 -15.50 32.21
N ASN A 554 20.13 -15.97 31.10
CA ASN A 554 18.74 -16.44 31.04
C ASN A 554 18.51 -17.66 31.94
N ALA A 555 19.36 -18.69 31.82
CA ALA A 555 19.26 -19.91 32.62
C ALA A 555 19.42 -19.62 34.13
N LEU A 556 20.37 -18.77 34.51
CA LEU A 556 20.56 -18.34 35.89
C LEU A 556 19.37 -17.56 36.44
N ASN A 557 18.76 -16.69 35.64
CA ASN A 557 17.55 -15.97 36.03
C ASN A 557 16.37 -16.93 36.25
N ASP A 558 16.17 -17.89 35.36
CA ASP A 558 15.11 -18.89 35.49
C ASP A 558 15.36 -19.83 36.70
N LEU A 559 16.62 -20.22 36.97
CA LEU A 559 17.01 -20.95 38.19
C LEU A 559 16.72 -20.16 39.46
N GLY A 560 17.07 -18.87 39.47
CA GLY A 560 16.77 -17.98 40.59
C GLY A 560 15.28 -17.91 40.89
N ARG A 561 14.42 -17.90 39.86
CA ARG A 561 12.96 -17.91 40.01
C ARG A 561 12.43 -19.23 40.57
N VAL A 562 12.95 -20.37 40.11
CA VAL A 562 12.58 -21.70 40.65
C VAL A 562 12.97 -21.79 42.13
N ARG A 563 14.22 -21.48 42.47
CA ARG A 563 14.74 -21.56 43.85
C ARG A 563 14.03 -20.62 44.82
N TYR A 564 13.69 -19.41 44.38
CA TYR A 564 12.89 -18.48 45.17
C TYR A 564 11.53 -19.06 45.57
N LEU A 565 10.89 -19.83 44.67
CA LEU A 565 9.58 -20.42 44.91
C LEU A 565 9.62 -21.76 45.65
N THR A 566 10.71 -22.53 45.54
CA THR A 566 10.90 -23.76 46.33
C THR A 566 11.38 -23.49 47.75
N GLY A 567 11.81 -22.25 48.05
CA GLY A 567 12.33 -21.87 49.37
C GLY A 567 13.79 -22.26 49.59
N ASP A 568 14.50 -22.67 48.54
CA ASP A 568 15.92 -23.00 48.55
C ASP A 568 16.78 -21.74 48.42
N TYR A 569 16.82 -20.94 49.49
CA TYR A 569 17.57 -19.67 49.54
C TYR A 569 19.09 -19.83 49.63
N GLN A 570 19.64 -21.05 49.62
CA GLN A 570 21.06 -21.29 49.79
C GLN A 570 21.82 -21.24 48.44
N LEU A 571 22.72 -20.26 48.36
CA LEU A 571 23.83 -20.08 47.39
C LEU A 571 23.42 -19.80 45.93
N VAL A 572 23.01 -18.55 45.67
CA VAL A 572 23.52 -17.86 44.47
C VAL A 572 24.84 -17.23 44.88
N GLN A 573 25.96 -17.93 44.71
CA GLN A 573 27.25 -17.26 44.77
C GLN A 573 27.37 -16.36 43.53
N PRO A 574 27.72 -15.07 43.67
CA PRO A 574 28.09 -14.27 42.52
C PRO A 574 29.30 -14.94 41.83
N PRO A 575 29.47 -14.77 40.51
CA PRO A 575 30.64 -15.28 39.81
C PRO A 575 31.89 -14.75 40.52
N SER A 576 32.69 -15.66 41.06
CA SER A 576 33.97 -15.37 41.68
C SER A 576 34.94 -14.95 40.58
N GLY A 577 34.94 -13.66 40.23
CA GLY A 577 35.89 -13.10 39.26
C GLY A 577 35.44 -11.89 38.46
N ALA A 578 34.85 -10.86 39.06
CA ALA A 578 34.92 -9.48 38.53
C ALA A 578 34.49 -8.48 39.61
N GLY A 579 35.40 -7.59 40.01
CA GLY A 579 35.16 -6.59 41.04
C GLY A 579 34.06 -5.60 40.65
N LEU A 580 32.99 -5.56 41.45
CA LEU A 580 32.10 -4.40 41.58
C LEU A 580 31.95 -4.11 43.07
N GLY A 581 32.37 -2.90 43.47
CA GLY A 581 32.37 -2.44 44.86
C GLY A 581 30.97 -2.26 45.46
N PRO A 582 30.86 -2.14 46.80
CA PRO A 582 29.59 -2.23 47.50
C PRO A 582 28.75 -0.96 47.34
N VAL A 583 27.52 -1.11 46.86
CA VAL A 583 26.47 -0.09 46.99
C VAL A 583 25.80 -0.27 48.35
N ARG A 584 26.04 0.68 49.27
CA ARG A 584 25.37 0.77 50.57
C ARG A 584 23.94 1.30 50.40
N GLY A 585 22.98 0.60 51.02
CA GLY A 585 21.82 1.24 51.65
C GLY A 585 20.45 0.92 51.06
N ALA A 586 19.81 -0.15 51.55
CA ALA A 586 18.35 -0.18 51.74
C ALA A 586 18.00 -1.17 52.86
N ARG A 587 17.47 -0.65 53.97
CA ARG A 587 16.93 -1.44 55.08
C ARG A 587 15.60 -2.09 54.63
N ILE A 588 15.48 -3.42 54.79
CA ILE A 588 14.22 -4.16 54.65
C ILE A 588 13.64 -4.37 56.06
N PRO A 589 12.39 -3.98 56.35
CA PRO A 589 11.72 -4.37 57.59
C PRO A 589 11.14 -5.79 57.48
N ALA A 590 11.20 -6.52 58.58
CA ALA A 590 10.86 -7.93 58.69
C ALA A 590 9.34 -8.21 58.81
N ARG A 591 8.96 -9.41 58.32
CA ARG A 591 7.77 -10.25 58.61
C ARG A 591 6.43 -9.99 57.90
N ALA A 592 6.05 -10.94 57.04
CA ALA A 592 4.95 -11.89 57.27
C ALA A 592 5.07 -13.06 56.27
N GLY A 593 5.01 -14.32 56.74
CA GLY A 593 5.19 -15.52 55.91
C GLY A 593 4.06 -15.74 54.88
N PRO A 594 4.28 -16.53 53.81
CA PRO A 594 3.33 -16.66 52.73
C PRO A 594 2.16 -17.60 53.10
N ARG A 595 0.93 -17.15 52.82
CA ARG A 595 -0.25 -18.05 52.70
C ARG A 595 -0.25 -18.68 51.29
N PRO A 596 -0.64 -19.96 51.15
CA PRO A 596 -0.70 -20.60 49.84
C PRO A 596 -1.83 -20.00 48.97
N PRO A 597 -1.70 -19.99 47.63
CA PRO A 597 -2.76 -19.51 46.76
C PRO A 597 -3.94 -20.49 46.72
N ARG A 598 -5.15 -19.93 46.85
CA ARG A 598 -6.42 -20.66 46.66
C ARG A 598 -6.60 -21.01 45.18
N SER A 599 -6.95 -22.26 44.92
CA SER A 599 -7.37 -22.80 43.62
C SER A 599 -8.69 -22.18 43.13
N GLY A 600 -8.72 -21.76 41.86
CA GLY A 600 -9.96 -21.35 41.15
C GLY A 600 -9.77 -20.15 40.21
N PRO A 601 -10.34 -20.17 38.99
CA PRO A 601 -10.02 -19.20 37.95
C PRO A 601 -10.72 -17.86 38.21
N ARG A 602 -9.96 -16.79 38.37
CA ARG A 602 -10.46 -15.42 38.24
C ARG A 602 -9.93 -14.81 36.95
N ALA A 603 -10.84 -14.61 36.01
CA ALA A 603 -10.63 -13.77 34.84
C ALA A 603 -10.16 -12.38 35.27
N ILE A 604 -8.94 -11.99 34.88
CA ILE A 604 -8.43 -10.65 35.09
C ILE A 604 -8.87 -9.81 33.88
N ARG A 605 -9.94 -9.04 34.08
CA ARG A 605 -10.25 -7.85 33.29
C ARG A 605 -9.14 -6.81 33.47
N GLY A 606 -8.83 -6.12 32.37
CA GLY A 606 -7.67 -5.26 32.22
C GLY A 606 -7.52 -4.16 33.26
N TRP A 607 -6.26 -3.93 33.63
CA TRP A 607 -5.82 -2.76 34.35
C TRP A 607 -5.68 -1.59 33.37
N ARG A 608 -6.59 -0.61 33.49
CA ARG A 608 -6.38 0.74 32.95
C ARG A 608 -5.40 1.46 33.87
N LEU A 609 -4.30 1.95 33.31
CA LEU A 609 -3.42 2.93 33.94
C LEU A 609 -4.19 4.24 34.15
N ARG A 610 -4.19 4.75 35.38
CA ARG A 610 -4.58 6.13 35.72
C ARG A 610 -3.50 7.06 35.19
N ALA A 611 -3.87 7.91 34.24
CA ALA A 611 -3.14 9.14 33.97
C ALA A 611 -3.53 10.17 35.05
N SER A 612 -2.54 10.93 35.49
CA SER A 612 -2.66 12.02 36.46
C SER A 612 -3.40 13.23 35.84
N ASP A 613 -4.40 13.77 36.54
CA ASP A 613 -5.05 15.04 36.20
C ASP A 613 -4.16 16.25 36.56
N PRO A 614 -4.17 17.34 35.76
CA PRO A 614 -3.89 18.70 36.21
C PRO A 614 -5.21 19.45 36.53
N PRO A 615 -5.17 20.63 37.19
CA PRO A 615 -6.32 21.15 37.93
C PRO A 615 -7.36 21.90 37.07
N SER A 616 -8.57 21.86 37.62
CA SER A 616 -9.86 22.45 37.26
C SER A 616 -9.92 23.91 36.79
N GLY A 617 -10.88 24.18 35.89
CA GLY A 617 -11.55 25.48 35.71
C GLY A 617 -12.80 25.42 34.80
N ALA A 618 -13.99 25.67 35.38
CA ALA A 618 -15.29 26.12 34.82
C ALA A 618 -15.86 25.42 33.55
N GLY A 619 -17.03 24.76 33.50
CA GLY A 619 -18.42 25.15 33.83
C GLY A 619 -19.37 24.33 32.89
N PRO A 620 -20.68 24.13 33.20
CA PRO A 620 -21.44 22.99 32.66
C PRO A 620 -22.37 23.30 31.47
N GLY A 621 -22.52 22.34 30.54
CA GLY A 621 -23.55 22.31 29.48
C GLY A 621 -23.76 20.88 28.92
N PRO A 622 -24.99 20.44 28.58
CA PRO A 622 -25.34 19.01 28.51
C PRO A 622 -25.08 18.40 27.13
N VAL A 623 -24.41 17.24 27.09
CA VAL A 623 -24.23 16.44 25.86
C VAL A 623 -25.12 15.19 25.89
N ARG A 624 -25.91 15.07 24.81
CA ARG A 624 -26.82 13.99 24.46
C ARG A 624 -26.11 12.62 24.39
N ARG A 625 -26.79 11.58 24.88
CA ARG A 625 -26.44 10.17 24.69
C ARG A 625 -26.60 9.78 23.21
N ALA A 626 -25.53 9.36 22.56
CA ALA A 626 -25.57 8.62 21.30
C ALA A 626 -25.12 7.16 21.54
N ARG A 627 -25.97 6.22 21.13
CA ARG A 627 -25.74 4.77 21.16
C ARG A 627 -24.77 4.38 20.04
N ILE A 628 -23.81 3.51 20.36
CA ILE A 628 -22.94 2.83 19.39
C ILE A 628 -23.45 1.38 19.24
N PRO A 629 -23.69 0.87 18.01
CA PRO A 629 -24.07 -0.53 17.80
C PRO A 629 -22.84 -1.44 17.71
N ALA A 630 -22.99 -2.66 18.22
CA ALA A 630 -21.98 -3.72 18.23
C ALA A 630 -21.82 -4.38 16.85
N ARG A 631 -20.58 -4.54 16.38
CA ARG A 631 -20.22 -5.39 15.23
C ARG A 631 -20.09 -6.84 15.70
N ALA A 632 -20.88 -7.74 15.11
CA ALA A 632 -20.71 -9.18 15.20
C ALA A 632 -19.81 -9.65 14.05
N GLY A 633 -18.79 -10.47 14.34
CA GLY A 633 -17.94 -11.14 13.36
C GLY A 633 -18.44 -12.56 13.04
N PRO A 634 -18.11 -13.12 11.87
CA PRO A 634 -18.66 -14.38 11.37
C PRO A 634 -17.93 -15.62 11.92
N CYS A 635 -18.70 -16.68 12.19
CA CYS A 635 -18.23 -18.04 12.51
C CYS A 635 -17.96 -18.86 11.22
N PRO A 636 -17.01 -19.82 11.23
CA PRO A 636 -16.73 -20.68 10.09
C PRO A 636 -17.67 -21.91 10.00
N PRO A 637 -17.85 -22.52 8.82
CA PRO A 637 -18.74 -23.65 8.64
C PRO A 637 -18.08 -24.99 9.04
N ARG A 638 -18.87 -25.86 9.69
CA ARG A 638 -18.55 -27.27 9.94
C ARG A 638 -19.18 -28.11 8.82
N SER A 639 -18.39 -28.91 8.12
CA SER A 639 -18.84 -29.91 7.16
C SER A 639 -18.48 -31.32 7.63
N GLY A 640 -19.49 -32.19 7.71
CA GLY A 640 -19.35 -33.64 7.81
C GLY A 640 -20.73 -34.30 7.81
N PRO A 641 -21.11 -35.09 6.79
CA PRO A 641 -22.38 -35.80 6.78
C PRO A 641 -22.21 -37.25 7.26
N CYS A 642 -23.01 -37.64 8.26
CA CYS A 642 -23.35 -39.04 8.51
C CYS A 642 -24.64 -39.36 7.77
N ALA A 643 -24.56 -40.33 6.88
CA ALA A 643 -25.70 -40.94 6.21
C ALA A 643 -26.48 -41.85 7.17
N VAL A 644 -27.81 -41.73 7.20
CA VAL A 644 -28.74 -42.85 7.41
C VAL A 644 -30.01 -42.58 6.60
N ARG A 645 -30.35 -43.56 5.74
CA ARG A 645 -31.57 -43.64 4.92
C ARG A 645 -32.79 -43.88 5.81
N ASP A 646 -33.96 -43.35 5.44
CA ASP A 646 -35.01 -44.14 4.77
C ASP A 646 -36.32 -43.34 4.62
N ARG A 647 -36.83 -43.43 3.38
CA ARG A 647 -38.16 -43.10 2.83
C ARG A 647 -38.53 -41.66 2.53
#